data_AF-A0A495CY55-F1
#
_entry.id   AF-A0A495CY55-F1
#
_cell.length_a   1.000
_cell.length_b   1.000
_cell.length_c   1.000
_cell.angle_alpha   90.00
_cell.angle_beta   90.00
_cell.angle_gamma   90.00
#
_symmetry.space_group_name_H-M   'P 1'
#
loop_
_entity.id
_entity.type
_entity.pdbx_description
1 polymer ?
#
loop_
_entity_poly.entity_id
_entity_poly.type
_entity_poly.pdbx_seq_one_letter_code
_entity_poly.pdbx_strand_id
1 'polypeptide(L)'
;MRQYLKSGAAAIALMSLTGAMMPAHAQESGDDANGDGLNFLHPYRGDINPFYGDINPFQGDINPFRGDINPFYGDISPFWGDINPFWGDINPFYSDDSNAFWGDDSPYGSDISPFWEEIGPIWGDLNSEWNEAAAGGGDFVTIAEGMNAVIDRAESVFGAAIQEQTGQNMDEAFLGDLMARFGIDPDDPDSLASVSVGQRSEFFLTFYDSLMGFTGVDHVDHWMPAINWSPAMAASYEWGWAPLVGVLDFSVNSVDYRSFRGQRGERDYLGVNHGNAVASLIGAPVDGAGVMGVAPHAAMHFYNPFDESHTASWADVAAGVESLAKGRTSVINMSLGVRGWTLHQNWADVFRQNRVERYADGVTFVIAAGNGGRAQTVDLDWTGVSVLDNLILVGSVDPMGNISSFSNTPGEACLLTNGVCETGSRLMDRFLVAPGELILVDDGEGGVTRVSGTSFAAPLVSGAAALVKGWWFWLDGSEVADVLLLSARDLGEPGVDAVYGHGMLDVAGAMSPLDSGNLYGLDRRNNPVEAAELIITGGRLSLRYSNRRYVTVFEDIGDSFRDFSIAVDDLIVGSSLADSVANAYAEQYIYERTSASLNGTRFSDINSASRVLSQRGNLTVTATASTLDPSNVGYARDLGFHAGVELTDTESGRSMKFGVGEGALALSSQTGFNLFSDHRPESGGVNPVLGFASGGAYAASTFDMDGELQVSFGVTTTHEQALYVMPGTGEERALFDSVAPYQAFAANIDLSYPLSDLVTVNGSLTQLHEATGLLGAQGGSMLALEGGADTTALTFGLDAQPSARISLSASMTMAQTRTTAFDGGLLDIAERIDSTAAQVSVGYQALFSNSDGVRFSMVQPLHIESGALGYTGMAVTDRETGELGVQSDTWELGGRRPVYAEVIYATQLGSSDRRLSVFSRQQLSGDAQASEFSAATSGVRFEMRF
;
A
#
# COMPACT_ATOMS: atom_id res chain seq x y z
N MET A 1 -52.12 -32.23 -14.48
CA MET A 1 -51.24 -31.09 -14.86
C MET A 1 -51.92 -29.71 -14.81
N ARG A 2 -53.01 -29.40 -15.55
CA ARG A 2 -53.63 -28.04 -15.54
C ARG A 2 -54.32 -27.60 -14.23
N GLN A 3 -54.66 -28.52 -13.34
CA GLN A 3 -55.33 -28.21 -12.06
C GLN A 3 -54.35 -28.05 -10.88
N TYR A 4 -53.10 -28.51 -11.02
CA TYR A 4 -52.02 -28.34 -10.03
C TYR A 4 -51.25 -27.02 -10.21
N LEU A 5 -51.30 -26.41 -11.40
CA LEU A 5 -50.68 -25.11 -11.71
C LEU A 5 -51.46 -23.90 -11.17
N LYS A 6 -52.72 -24.06 -10.76
CA LYS A 6 -53.54 -22.95 -10.23
C LYS A 6 -53.42 -22.75 -8.71
N SER A 7 -52.89 -23.74 -7.99
CA SER A 7 -52.65 -23.66 -6.54
C SER A 7 -51.24 -23.15 -6.18
N GLY A 8 -50.28 -23.18 -7.12
CA GLY A 8 -48.95 -22.59 -6.92
C GLY A 8 -48.89 -21.07 -7.11
N ALA A 9 -49.75 -20.50 -7.95
CA ALA A 9 -49.77 -19.05 -8.21
C ALA A 9 -50.36 -18.20 -7.06
N ALA A 10 -51.01 -18.82 -6.07
CA ALA A 10 -51.59 -18.11 -4.93
C ALA A 10 -50.63 -17.93 -3.74
N ALA A 11 -49.53 -18.68 -3.69
CA ALA A 11 -48.51 -18.55 -2.63
C ALA A 11 -47.50 -17.42 -2.91
N ILE A 12 -47.28 -17.09 -4.19
CA ILE A 12 -46.35 -16.02 -4.61
C ILE A 12 -46.98 -14.61 -4.48
N ALA A 13 -48.31 -14.50 -4.37
CA ALA A 13 -49.01 -13.22 -4.27
C ALA A 13 -49.23 -12.69 -2.84
N LEU A 14 -48.79 -13.41 -1.80
CA LEU A 14 -49.02 -13.01 -0.40
C LEU A 14 -47.82 -12.40 0.33
N MET A 15 -46.65 -12.29 -0.33
CA MET A 15 -45.42 -11.71 0.26
C MET A 15 -45.08 -10.30 -0.26
N SER A 16 -45.92 -9.69 -1.11
CA SER A 16 -45.69 -8.34 -1.65
C SER A 16 -46.34 -7.21 -0.85
N LEU A 17 -46.56 -7.37 0.45
CA LEU A 17 -47.32 -6.42 1.28
C LEU A 17 -46.75 -6.23 2.70
N THR A 18 -45.43 -6.05 2.82
CA THR A 18 -44.79 -5.41 4.00
C THR A 18 -43.56 -4.62 3.59
N GLY A 19 -43.69 -3.78 2.55
CA GLY A 19 -42.72 -2.75 2.20
C GLY A 19 -43.31 -1.37 2.51
N ALA A 20 -43.25 -0.97 3.78
CA ALA A 20 -43.43 0.42 4.23
C ALA A 20 -43.31 0.49 5.77
N MET A 21 -42.10 0.65 6.30
CA MET A 21 -41.92 1.32 7.58
C MET A 21 -40.78 2.33 7.44
N MET A 22 -41.15 3.61 7.49
CA MET A 22 -40.28 4.76 7.61
C MET A 22 -39.54 4.73 8.96
N PRO A 23 -38.33 5.32 9.07
CA PRO A 23 -37.62 5.42 10.34
C PRO A 23 -38.32 6.44 11.24
N ALA A 24 -38.62 6.03 12.47
CA ALA A 24 -39.12 6.92 13.51
C ALA A 24 -37.93 7.62 14.17
N HIS A 25 -37.92 8.96 14.09
CA HIS A 25 -37.13 9.83 14.96
C HIS A 25 -37.40 9.53 16.44
N ALA A 26 -36.35 9.31 17.22
CA ALA A 26 -36.39 9.44 18.67
C ALA A 26 -35.53 10.63 19.09
N GLN A 27 -36.21 11.53 19.79
CA GLN A 27 -35.82 12.87 20.21
C GLN A 27 -35.13 12.82 21.58
N GLU A 28 -34.14 13.69 21.78
CA GLU A 28 -33.47 13.94 23.06
C GLU A 28 -34.46 14.25 24.21
N SER A 29 -34.12 13.79 25.43
CA SER A 29 -34.47 14.50 26.67
C SER A 29 -33.53 14.09 27.80
N GLY A 30 -32.88 15.08 28.42
CA GLY A 30 -31.94 14.92 29.53
C GLY A 30 -32.55 14.96 30.94
N ASP A 31 -31.62 14.77 31.89
CA ASP A 31 -31.57 15.09 33.32
C ASP A 31 -32.52 14.42 34.32
N ASP A 32 -31.94 13.65 35.27
CA ASP A 32 -31.75 14.16 36.65
C ASP A 32 -30.88 13.23 37.54
N ALA A 33 -30.25 13.85 38.55
CA ALA A 33 -29.08 13.41 39.29
C ALA A 33 -29.30 12.73 40.68
N ASN A 34 -28.19 12.19 41.20
CA ASN A 34 -27.74 12.02 42.60
C ASN A 34 -28.17 10.82 43.49
N GLY A 35 -27.14 10.12 44.02
CA GLY A 35 -27.07 9.77 45.46
C GLY A 35 -26.48 8.40 45.85
N ASP A 36 -25.15 8.35 46.05
CA ASP A 36 -24.31 7.58 47.02
C ASP A 36 -24.64 6.11 47.40
N GLY A 37 -23.72 5.14 47.47
CA GLY A 37 -22.25 5.10 47.41
C GLY A 37 -21.78 3.78 48.06
N LEU A 38 -20.62 3.22 47.66
CA LEU A 38 -19.64 2.48 48.51
C LEU A 38 -18.44 1.97 47.66
N ASN A 39 -17.39 2.80 47.66
CA ASN A 39 -15.94 2.54 47.63
C ASN A 39 -15.34 1.32 46.90
N PHE A 40 -14.64 1.61 45.79
CA PHE A 40 -13.30 1.07 45.54
C PHE A 40 -12.33 2.22 45.22
N LEU A 41 -11.14 2.15 45.83
CA LEU A 41 -10.05 3.12 45.70
C LEU A 41 -9.52 3.20 44.25
N HIS A 42 -9.44 4.42 43.72
CA HIS A 42 -8.63 4.78 42.55
C HIS A 42 -7.23 5.19 42.99
N PRO A 43 -6.18 4.63 42.35
CA PRO A 43 -5.24 5.44 41.57
C PRO A 43 -4.93 4.68 40.25
N TYR A 44 -5.10 5.20 39.04
CA TYR A 44 -4.56 6.41 38.46
C TYR A 44 -5.58 6.95 37.43
N ARG A 45 -6.05 8.18 37.64
CA ARG A 45 -6.41 9.09 36.55
C ARG A 45 -5.40 10.21 36.62
N GLY A 46 -4.64 10.34 35.56
CA GLY A 46 -3.95 11.53 35.15
C GLY A 46 -3.76 11.35 33.66
N ASP A 47 -4.28 12.27 32.87
CA ASP A 47 -3.72 12.48 31.55
C ASP A 47 -2.23 12.76 31.77
N ILE A 48 -1.35 11.90 31.25
CA ILE A 48 0.00 12.34 30.93
C ILE A 48 -0.10 12.79 29.49
N ASN A 49 -0.28 14.09 29.35
CA ASN A 49 -0.14 14.84 28.13
C ASN A 49 1.25 15.50 28.23
N PRO A 50 2.33 14.93 27.65
CA PRO A 50 3.58 15.64 27.57
C PRO A 50 3.56 16.45 26.27
N PHE A 51 3.02 17.65 26.35
CA PHE A 51 3.24 18.67 25.33
C PHE A 51 4.70 19.14 25.25
N TYR A 52 5.62 18.70 26.14
CA TYR A 52 7.05 19.01 26.12
C TYR A 52 7.85 18.00 27.00
N GLY A 53 8.99 17.48 26.51
CA GLY A 53 10.09 16.91 27.33
C GLY A 53 10.67 15.54 26.89
N ASP A 54 12.02 15.42 26.94
CA ASP A 54 12.83 14.24 26.55
C ASP A 54 12.59 12.95 27.38
N ILE A 55 12.66 11.79 26.71
CA ILE A 55 12.78 10.47 27.34
C ILE A 55 14.22 9.96 27.16
N ASN A 56 14.92 9.66 28.25
CA ASN A 56 16.33 9.23 28.29
C ASN A 56 16.42 7.72 28.65
N PRO A 57 17.04 6.84 27.83
CA PRO A 57 16.89 5.38 27.94
C PRO A 57 17.81 4.67 28.95
N PHE A 58 18.61 5.36 29.77
CA PHE A 58 19.68 4.72 30.54
C PHE A 58 19.32 4.07 31.89
N GLN A 59 18.08 3.64 32.17
CA GLN A 59 17.83 2.82 33.37
C GLN A 59 16.55 1.96 33.34
N GLY A 60 16.72 0.65 33.04
CA GLY A 60 15.82 -0.43 33.44
C GLY A 60 15.40 -1.36 32.30
N ASP A 61 15.66 -2.67 32.44
CA ASP A 61 15.26 -3.72 31.49
C ASP A 61 13.74 -3.75 31.25
N ILE A 62 13.32 -3.63 29.99
CA ILE A 62 11.97 -3.98 29.51
C ILE A 62 12.11 -5.14 28.52
N ASN A 63 11.46 -6.26 28.83
CA ASN A 63 11.50 -7.48 28.03
C ASN A 63 10.07 -8.03 27.89
N PRO A 64 9.41 -7.96 26.71
CA PRO A 64 8.11 -8.58 26.50
C PRO A 64 8.17 -9.71 25.47
N PHE A 65 7.88 -10.93 25.93
CA PHE A 65 7.38 -11.99 25.06
C PHE A 65 5.89 -11.71 24.78
N ARG A 66 5.57 -11.44 23.51
CA ARG A 66 4.24 -11.20 22.89
C ARG A 66 3.70 -9.77 22.95
N GLY A 67 3.69 -9.11 21.79
CA GLY A 67 2.96 -7.87 21.49
C GLY A 67 3.88 -6.76 20.93
N ASP A 68 3.49 -6.17 19.81
CA ASP A 68 4.14 -5.00 19.21
C ASP A 68 3.95 -3.75 20.09
N ILE A 69 5.00 -2.94 20.18
CA ILE A 69 4.95 -1.59 20.73
C ILE A 69 4.54 -0.67 19.58
N ASN A 70 3.43 0.05 19.75
CA ASN A 70 2.90 0.99 18.76
C ASN A 70 3.01 2.43 19.33
N PRO A 71 3.89 3.30 18.81
CA PRO A 71 3.89 4.72 19.13
C PRO A 71 3.41 5.54 17.92
N PHE A 72 2.19 6.07 18.01
CA PHE A 72 1.81 7.23 17.19
C PHE A 72 2.51 8.48 17.76
N TYR A 73 3.20 9.19 16.86
CA TYR A 73 3.94 10.45 17.01
C TYR A 73 5.22 10.41 17.87
N GLY A 74 6.36 10.44 17.17
CA GLY A 74 7.71 10.65 17.71
C GLY A 74 8.77 10.03 16.79
N ASP A 75 9.76 10.82 16.36
CA ASP A 75 10.88 10.39 15.53
C ASP A 75 11.77 9.36 16.24
N ILE A 76 12.12 8.32 15.51
CA ILE A 76 13.25 7.44 15.83
C ILE A 76 14.22 7.55 14.65
N SER A 77 15.31 8.31 14.83
CA SER A 77 16.51 8.14 13.99
C SER A 77 17.33 6.98 14.53
N PRO A 78 17.64 6.00 13.69
CA PRO A 78 19.02 5.87 13.23
C PRO A 78 19.06 5.48 11.75
N PHE A 79 20.24 5.48 11.14
CA PHE A 79 20.44 4.76 9.89
C PHE A 79 19.77 3.37 9.98
N TRP A 80 18.90 3.09 8.98
CA TRP A 80 18.20 1.80 8.72
C TRP A 80 16.78 1.57 9.31
N GLY A 81 15.75 2.22 8.72
CA GLY A 81 14.33 1.75 8.60
C GLY A 81 13.38 1.95 9.80
N ASP A 82 12.05 2.17 9.67
CA ASP A 82 11.15 1.98 8.51
C ASP A 82 9.70 2.54 8.73
N ILE A 83 8.92 2.66 7.62
CA ILE A 83 7.45 2.47 7.44
C ILE A 83 6.58 3.60 6.79
N ASN A 84 5.90 3.11 5.74
CA ASN A 84 5.04 3.62 4.67
C ASN A 84 3.63 4.14 5.07
N PRO A 85 2.95 4.91 4.18
CA PRO A 85 1.70 4.37 3.65
C PRO A 85 1.39 4.86 2.21
N PHE A 86 2.01 4.32 1.17
CA PHE A 86 1.40 3.90 -0.10
C PHE A 86 2.49 3.21 -0.96
N TRP A 87 2.58 1.89 -0.77
CA TRP A 87 3.06 0.88 -1.72
C TRP A 87 4.51 0.95 -2.21
N GLY A 88 5.33 0.05 -1.66
CA GLY A 88 6.63 -0.37 -2.21
C GLY A 88 7.73 -0.30 -1.15
N ASP A 89 8.30 -1.46 -0.80
CA ASP A 89 9.52 -1.54 -0.01
C ASP A 89 10.67 -0.90 -0.79
N ILE A 90 11.07 0.30 -0.39
CA ILE A 90 12.42 0.80 -0.67
C ILE A 90 13.11 0.95 0.68
N ASN A 91 13.41 -0.21 1.26
CA ASN A 91 14.48 -0.30 2.24
C ASN A 91 15.77 0.11 1.49
N PRO A 92 16.54 1.10 1.96
CA PRO A 92 17.71 1.58 1.23
C PRO A 92 18.77 0.49 0.99
N PHE A 93 18.66 -0.69 1.65
CA PHE A 93 19.59 -1.82 1.52
C PHE A 93 18.91 -3.18 1.36
N TYR A 94 17.58 -3.25 1.18
CA TYR A 94 16.90 -4.54 1.02
C TYR A 94 15.70 -4.44 0.08
N SER A 95 15.94 -4.64 -1.21
CA SER A 95 14.90 -5.14 -2.12
C SER A 95 15.35 -6.50 -2.66
N ASP A 96 14.48 -7.51 -2.54
CA ASP A 96 14.67 -8.84 -3.14
C ASP A 96 14.62 -8.79 -4.69
N ASP A 97 14.32 -7.62 -5.27
CA ASP A 97 14.54 -7.27 -6.67
C ASP A 97 15.72 -6.28 -6.78
N SER A 98 16.91 -6.81 -7.11
CA SER A 98 18.10 -6.12 -7.66
C SER A 98 18.31 -4.61 -7.39
N ASN A 99 19.29 -4.27 -6.53
CA ASN A 99 20.28 -3.20 -6.73
C ASN A 99 19.80 -1.84 -7.30
N ALA A 100 18.80 -1.19 -6.69
CA ALA A 100 18.28 0.11 -7.16
C ALA A 100 19.33 1.25 -7.27
N PHE A 101 20.43 1.17 -6.52
CA PHE A 101 21.57 2.09 -6.60
C PHE A 101 22.83 1.48 -7.23
N TRP A 102 22.92 0.15 -7.34
CA TRP A 102 24.21 -0.52 -7.54
C TRP A 102 24.36 -1.30 -8.85
N GLY A 103 23.28 -1.54 -9.62
CA GLY A 103 23.28 -2.20 -10.94
C GLY A 103 23.89 -3.63 -10.98
N ASP A 104 23.27 -4.56 -11.70
CA ASP A 104 23.79 -5.94 -11.84
C ASP A 104 24.94 -6.09 -12.88
N ASP A 105 25.32 -5.03 -13.58
CA ASP A 105 26.17 -5.10 -14.79
C ASP A 105 27.61 -4.55 -14.64
N SER A 106 28.12 -4.34 -13.40
CA SER A 106 29.55 -4.03 -13.20
C SER A 106 30.39 -5.31 -13.06
N PRO A 107 31.58 -5.42 -13.72
CA PRO A 107 32.50 -6.55 -13.53
C PRO A 107 33.03 -6.70 -12.09
N TYR A 108 32.76 -5.72 -11.21
CA TYR A 108 33.15 -5.68 -9.79
C TYR A 108 31.96 -5.46 -8.83
N GLY A 109 30.72 -5.38 -9.34
CA GLY A 109 29.53 -4.92 -8.61
C GLY A 109 29.02 -5.83 -7.48
N SER A 110 29.41 -7.11 -7.46
CA SER A 110 28.92 -8.06 -6.44
C SER A 110 29.46 -7.82 -5.03
N ASP A 111 30.58 -7.10 -4.90
CA ASP A 111 31.30 -6.95 -3.63
C ASP A 111 31.25 -5.51 -3.06
N ILE A 112 30.64 -4.55 -3.76
CA ILE A 112 30.58 -3.12 -3.36
C ILE A 112 29.49 -2.87 -2.29
N SER A 113 28.24 -3.28 -2.54
CA SER A 113 27.16 -3.16 -1.54
C SER A 113 27.49 -3.93 -0.26
N PRO A 114 27.93 -5.21 -0.33
CA PRO A 114 28.33 -5.95 0.86
C PRO A 114 29.50 -5.30 1.62
N PHE A 115 30.43 -4.63 0.93
CA PHE A 115 31.51 -3.89 1.58
C PHE A 115 30.97 -2.72 2.40
N TRP A 116 30.11 -1.87 1.84
CA TRP A 116 29.58 -0.71 2.58
C TRP A 116 28.59 -1.09 3.68
N GLU A 117 27.85 -2.19 3.51
CA GLU A 117 27.04 -2.80 4.59
C GLU A 117 27.90 -3.28 5.77
N GLU A 118 29.08 -3.84 5.49
CA GLU A 118 30.05 -4.26 6.50
C GLU A 118 30.75 -3.06 7.17
N ILE A 119 31.16 -2.08 6.37
CA ILE A 119 32.07 -1.00 6.78
C ILE A 119 31.35 0.20 7.38
N GLY A 120 30.10 0.46 7.00
CA GLY A 120 29.28 1.53 7.55
C GLY A 120 29.16 1.50 9.08
N PRO A 121 28.71 0.37 9.69
CA PRO A 121 28.65 0.22 11.15
C PRO A 121 30.02 0.39 11.83
N ILE A 122 31.07 -0.19 11.24
CA ILE A 122 32.44 -0.11 11.78
C ILE A 122 32.92 1.34 11.85
N TRP A 123 32.61 2.16 10.83
CA TRP A 123 32.93 3.58 10.86
C TRP A 123 32.13 4.38 11.89
N GLY A 124 30.85 4.04 12.08
CA GLY A 124 30.02 4.66 13.12
C GLY A 124 30.61 4.43 14.51
N ASP A 125 31.00 3.19 14.80
CA ASP A 125 31.65 2.81 16.05
C ASP A 125 33.00 3.53 16.20
N LEU A 126 33.85 3.51 15.16
CA LEU A 126 35.13 4.22 15.14
C LEU A 126 34.98 5.71 15.42
N ASN A 127 34.00 6.38 14.80
CA ASN A 127 33.78 7.81 15.00
C ASN A 127 33.29 8.12 16.43
N SER A 128 32.44 7.27 17.00
CA SER A 128 32.01 7.37 18.40
C SER A 128 33.21 7.21 19.36
N GLU A 129 34.00 6.16 19.17
CA GLU A 129 35.22 5.90 19.95
C GLU A 129 36.23 7.06 19.83
N TRP A 130 36.36 7.65 18.65
CA TRP A 130 37.23 8.80 18.41
C TRP A 130 36.74 10.08 19.11
N ASN A 131 35.42 10.26 19.25
CA ASN A 131 34.86 11.36 20.04
C ASN A 131 35.12 11.17 21.53
N GLU A 132 34.94 9.96 22.04
CA GLU A 132 35.24 9.61 23.43
C GLU A 132 36.73 9.78 23.74
N ALA A 133 37.60 9.34 22.83
CA ALA A 133 39.05 9.45 23.00
C ALA A 133 39.52 10.92 23.06
N ALA A 134 38.98 11.76 22.18
CA ALA A 134 39.29 13.18 22.13
C ALA A 134 38.76 13.97 23.33
N ALA A 135 37.73 13.48 24.03
CA ALA A 135 37.11 14.15 25.18
C ALA A 135 37.85 13.96 26.51
N GLY A 136 38.88 13.09 26.60
CA GLY A 136 39.79 13.10 27.76
C GLY A 136 40.38 11.78 28.26
N GLY A 137 40.61 10.76 27.42
CA GLY A 137 41.43 9.60 27.83
C GLY A 137 41.22 8.27 27.11
N GLY A 138 40.73 8.25 25.87
CA GLY A 138 40.54 7.01 25.11
C GLY A 138 41.81 6.52 24.39
N ASP A 139 41.73 5.29 23.88
CA ASP A 139 42.85 4.59 23.25
C ASP A 139 42.86 4.84 21.73
N PHE A 140 43.73 5.75 21.28
CA PHE A 140 43.96 5.99 19.86
C PHE A 140 44.56 4.78 19.13
N VAL A 141 45.09 3.78 19.84
CA VAL A 141 45.56 2.52 19.24
C VAL A 141 44.38 1.70 18.71
N THR A 142 43.28 1.61 19.45
CA THR A 142 42.07 0.88 18.98
C THR A 142 41.47 1.55 17.74
N ILE A 143 41.47 2.88 17.71
CA ILE A 143 41.01 3.66 16.55
C ILE A 143 41.92 3.41 15.34
N ALA A 144 43.25 3.42 15.53
CA ALA A 144 44.21 3.11 14.47
C ALA A 144 44.06 1.67 13.95
N GLU A 145 43.86 0.69 14.84
CA GLU A 145 43.64 -0.71 14.47
C GLU A 145 42.35 -0.88 13.65
N GLY A 146 41.25 -0.23 14.05
CA GLY A 146 40.00 -0.27 13.29
C GLY A 146 40.10 0.47 11.95
N MET A 147 40.79 1.62 11.89
CA MET A 147 41.07 2.30 10.62
C MET A 147 41.88 1.43 9.66
N ASN A 148 42.93 0.76 10.16
CA ASN A 148 43.73 -0.17 9.36
C ASN A 148 42.89 -1.37 8.88
N ALA A 149 41.98 -1.89 9.71
CA ALA A 149 41.08 -2.96 9.30
C ALA A 149 40.15 -2.53 8.15
N VAL A 150 39.63 -1.30 8.18
CA VAL A 150 38.86 -0.73 7.07
C VAL A 150 39.72 -0.60 5.82
N ILE A 151 40.93 -0.04 5.95
CA ILE A 151 41.86 0.18 4.83
C ILE A 151 42.23 -1.16 4.18
N ASP A 152 42.59 -2.17 4.97
CA ASP A 152 42.92 -3.52 4.47
C ASP A 152 41.73 -4.15 3.75
N ARG A 153 40.52 -3.97 4.31
CA ARG A 153 39.29 -4.44 3.67
C ARG A 153 39.04 -3.71 2.36
N ALA A 154 39.23 -2.40 2.30
CA ALA A 154 39.09 -1.60 1.09
C ALA A 154 40.11 -2.05 0.01
N GLU A 155 41.37 -2.26 0.37
CA GLU A 155 42.38 -2.79 -0.55
C GLU A 155 41.98 -4.16 -1.12
N SER A 156 41.36 -5.02 -0.29
CA SER A 156 40.89 -6.35 -0.71
C SER A 156 39.77 -6.31 -1.76
N VAL A 157 38.96 -5.24 -1.77
CA VAL A 157 37.81 -5.08 -2.67
C VAL A 157 38.18 -4.22 -3.88
N PHE A 158 38.80 -3.06 -3.66
CA PHE A 158 39.04 -2.04 -4.70
C PHE A 158 40.47 -2.09 -5.28
N GLY A 159 41.44 -2.72 -4.61
CA GLY A 159 42.85 -2.66 -4.98
C GLY A 159 43.15 -3.16 -6.40
N ALA A 160 42.45 -4.19 -6.87
CA ALA A 160 42.58 -4.69 -8.24
C ALA A 160 42.13 -3.64 -9.29
N ALA A 161 41.01 -2.96 -9.04
CA ALA A 161 40.49 -1.92 -9.92
C ALA A 161 41.39 -0.67 -9.93
N ILE A 162 41.87 -0.26 -8.76
CA ILE A 162 42.83 0.86 -8.62
C ILE A 162 44.11 0.55 -9.41
N GLN A 163 44.66 -0.66 -9.25
CA GLN A 163 45.89 -1.10 -9.92
C GLN A 163 45.71 -1.21 -11.43
N GLU A 164 44.54 -1.61 -11.91
CA GLU A 164 44.20 -1.67 -13.34
C GLU A 164 44.11 -0.26 -13.96
N GLN A 165 43.46 0.69 -13.27
CA GLN A 165 43.20 2.04 -13.79
C GLN A 165 44.42 2.97 -13.68
N THR A 166 45.14 2.91 -12.56
CA THR A 166 46.22 3.86 -12.24
C THR A 166 47.62 3.29 -12.45
N GLY A 167 47.77 1.95 -12.41
CA GLY A 167 49.07 1.30 -12.35
C GLY A 167 49.73 1.36 -10.96
N GLN A 168 49.03 1.84 -9.94
CA GLN A 168 49.50 2.02 -8.56
C GLN A 168 48.65 1.20 -7.58
N ASN A 169 49.16 0.94 -6.36
CA ASN A 169 48.32 0.43 -5.26
C ASN A 169 47.51 1.58 -4.62
N MET A 170 46.55 1.30 -3.73
CA MET A 170 45.68 2.33 -3.14
C MET A 170 46.45 3.43 -2.37
N ASP A 171 47.51 3.05 -1.66
CA ASP A 171 48.37 3.98 -0.92
C ASP A 171 49.02 5.01 -1.86
N GLU A 172 49.61 4.52 -2.95
CA GLU A 172 50.25 5.33 -3.99
C GLU A 172 49.26 6.11 -4.87
N ALA A 173 48.02 5.61 -5.01
CA ALA A 173 47.00 6.18 -5.89
C ALA A 173 46.27 7.37 -5.25
N PHE A 174 45.89 7.27 -3.97
CA PHE A 174 45.22 8.38 -3.28
C PHE A 174 45.36 8.38 -1.75
N LEU A 175 45.48 7.21 -1.10
CA LEU A 175 45.35 7.13 0.36
C LEU A 175 46.51 7.82 1.09
N GLY A 176 47.74 7.72 0.60
CA GLY A 176 48.89 8.42 1.19
C GLY A 176 48.76 9.95 1.14
N ASP A 177 48.29 10.48 0.01
CA ASP A 177 48.03 11.91 -0.15
C ASP A 177 46.84 12.37 0.71
N LEU A 178 45.81 11.53 0.84
CA LEU A 178 44.66 11.78 1.71
C LEU A 178 45.06 11.84 3.19
N MET A 179 45.82 10.86 3.66
CA MET A 179 46.36 10.83 5.03
C MET A 179 47.22 12.06 5.32
N ALA A 180 48.13 12.41 4.39
CA ALA A 180 48.97 13.60 4.50
C ALA A 180 48.15 14.90 4.54
N ARG A 181 47.07 15.00 3.75
CA ARG A 181 46.18 16.18 3.72
C ARG A 181 45.51 16.43 5.08
N PHE A 182 45.09 15.38 5.77
CA PHE A 182 44.41 15.48 7.06
C PHE A 182 45.36 15.36 8.27
N GLY A 183 46.65 15.13 8.04
CA GLY A 183 47.63 14.95 9.11
C GLY A 183 47.40 13.68 9.93
N ILE A 184 46.86 12.64 9.29
CA ILE A 184 46.56 11.34 9.89
C ILE A 184 47.73 10.39 9.62
N ASP A 185 48.25 9.79 10.68
CA ASP A 185 49.23 8.71 10.64
C ASP A 185 48.78 7.62 11.64
N PRO A 186 48.25 6.47 11.17
CA PRO A 186 47.80 5.39 12.04
C PRO A 186 48.89 4.83 12.96
N ASP A 187 50.17 5.01 12.61
CA ASP A 187 51.30 4.58 13.45
C ASP A 187 51.67 5.62 14.53
N ASP A 188 51.08 6.82 14.48
CA ASP A 188 51.26 7.91 15.45
C ASP A 188 49.93 8.29 16.13
N PRO A 189 49.67 7.80 17.36
CA PRO A 189 48.49 8.16 18.15
C PRO A 189 48.27 9.67 18.35
N ASP A 190 49.35 10.48 18.37
CA ASP A 190 49.24 11.93 18.54
C ASP A 190 48.68 12.61 17.27
N SER A 191 48.84 11.99 16.10
CA SER A 191 48.27 12.45 14.84
C SER A 191 46.73 12.38 14.86
N LEU A 192 46.17 11.26 15.32
CA LEU A 192 44.73 11.01 15.42
C LEU A 192 44.06 11.92 16.46
N ALA A 193 44.78 12.26 17.53
CA ALA A 193 44.31 13.20 18.55
C ALA A 193 44.15 14.64 18.03
N SER A 194 44.90 15.01 16.98
CA SER A 194 44.93 16.37 16.44
C SER A 194 43.83 16.69 15.43
N VAL A 195 43.11 15.66 14.94
CA VAL A 195 42.05 15.79 13.93
C VAL A 195 40.74 16.23 14.58
N SER A 196 40.16 17.35 14.12
CA SER A 196 38.85 17.82 14.60
C SER A 196 37.69 16.96 14.07
N VAL A 197 36.52 17.02 14.72
CA VAL A 197 35.31 16.28 14.29
C VAL A 197 34.97 16.55 12.82
N GLY A 198 35.01 17.81 12.38
CA GLY A 198 34.76 18.16 10.99
C GLY A 198 35.78 17.58 10.01
N GLN A 199 37.07 17.55 10.39
CA GLN A 199 38.13 16.97 9.58
C GLN A 199 38.04 15.44 9.51
N ARG A 200 37.53 14.76 10.55
CA ARG A 200 37.29 13.31 10.54
C ARG A 200 36.19 12.94 9.55
N SER A 201 35.08 13.68 9.60
CA SER A 201 33.98 13.49 8.65
C SER A 201 34.41 13.79 7.22
N GLU A 202 35.18 14.87 7.00
CA GLU A 202 35.71 15.20 5.67
C GLU A 202 36.69 14.13 5.17
N PHE A 203 37.56 13.59 6.04
CA PHE A 203 38.46 12.49 5.69
C PHE A 203 37.69 11.24 5.26
N PHE A 204 36.71 10.81 6.05
CA PHE A 204 35.91 9.62 5.74
C PHE A 204 35.15 9.77 4.42
N LEU A 205 34.50 10.92 4.22
CA LEU A 205 33.78 11.18 2.99
C LEU A 205 34.72 11.25 1.79
N THR A 206 35.89 11.89 1.93
CA THR A 206 36.90 11.93 0.84
C THR A 206 37.47 10.54 0.55
N PHE A 207 37.62 9.68 1.57
CA PHE A 207 38.03 8.29 1.42
C PHE A 207 36.98 7.48 0.64
N TYR A 208 35.70 7.61 1.00
CA TYR A 208 34.58 7.03 0.26
C TYR A 208 34.56 7.52 -1.19
N ASP A 209 34.59 8.84 -1.42
CA ASP A 209 34.54 9.44 -2.76
C ASP A 209 35.74 8.96 -3.63
N SER A 210 36.92 8.81 -3.03
CA SER A 210 38.11 8.31 -3.73
C SER A 210 37.96 6.85 -4.15
N LEU A 211 37.43 5.98 -3.28
CA LEU A 211 37.18 4.57 -3.62
C LEU A 211 36.14 4.44 -4.73
N MET A 212 35.06 5.20 -4.62
CA MET A 212 33.94 5.19 -5.56
C MET A 212 34.37 5.57 -6.98
N GLY A 213 35.37 6.45 -7.13
CA GLY A 213 35.98 6.79 -8.43
C GLY A 213 36.57 5.60 -9.20
N PHE A 214 36.84 4.46 -8.56
CA PHE A 214 37.40 3.26 -9.20
C PHE A 214 36.37 2.14 -9.45
N THR A 215 35.11 2.33 -9.10
CA THR A 215 34.10 1.26 -9.10
C THR A 215 33.38 1.05 -10.42
N GLY A 216 33.34 2.08 -11.28
CA GLY A 216 32.46 2.10 -12.45
C GLY A 216 30.97 2.17 -12.08
N VAL A 217 30.66 2.69 -10.89
CA VAL A 217 29.30 3.01 -10.42
C VAL A 217 29.25 4.49 -10.06
N ASP A 218 28.11 5.13 -10.29
CA ASP A 218 27.87 6.51 -9.86
C ASP A 218 27.92 6.63 -8.33
N HIS A 219 28.30 7.81 -7.82
CA HIS A 219 28.39 8.05 -6.38
C HIS A 219 26.99 8.20 -5.79
N VAL A 220 26.70 7.39 -4.76
CA VAL A 220 25.57 7.63 -3.86
C VAL A 220 26.01 8.67 -2.82
N ASP A 221 25.22 9.73 -2.63
CA ASP A 221 25.48 10.77 -1.65
C ASP A 221 24.31 10.93 -0.67
N HIS A 222 24.57 11.52 0.50
CA HIS A 222 23.62 11.56 1.63
C HIS A 222 22.32 12.30 1.30
N TRP A 223 22.33 13.23 0.34
CA TRP A 223 21.13 13.97 -0.03
C TRP A 223 20.07 13.07 -0.69
N MET A 224 20.47 11.99 -1.36
CA MET A 224 19.57 11.12 -2.13
C MET A 224 18.51 10.47 -1.23
N PRO A 225 18.87 9.71 -0.18
CA PRO A 225 17.89 9.20 0.77
C PRO A 225 17.24 10.32 1.60
N ALA A 226 17.93 11.43 1.88
CA ALA A 226 17.36 12.52 2.69
C ALA A 226 16.11 13.16 2.05
N ILE A 227 16.07 13.24 0.71
CA ILE A 227 14.94 13.76 -0.06
C ILE A 227 14.06 12.65 -0.67
N ASN A 228 14.20 11.40 -0.21
CA ASN A 228 13.50 10.23 -0.76
C ASN A 228 13.63 10.09 -2.29
N TRP A 229 14.83 10.31 -2.84
CA TRP A 229 15.11 10.13 -4.26
C TRP A 229 15.87 8.82 -4.52
N SER A 230 15.59 8.19 -5.67
CA SER A 230 16.36 7.05 -6.17
C SER A 230 16.54 7.10 -7.69
N PRO A 231 17.58 6.44 -8.24
CA PRO A 231 17.78 6.33 -9.68
C PRO A 231 16.59 5.70 -10.42
N ALA A 232 15.88 4.76 -9.80
CA ALA A 232 14.70 4.12 -10.38
C ALA A 232 13.56 5.12 -10.68
N MET A 233 13.38 6.13 -9.82
CA MET A 233 12.40 7.19 -10.04
C MET A 233 12.79 8.09 -11.22
N ALA A 234 14.08 8.37 -11.38
CA ALA A 234 14.60 9.12 -12.51
C ALA A 234 14.52 8.34 -13.84
N ALA A 235 14.74 7.02 -13.81
CA ALA A 235 14.77 6.14 -14.98
C ALA A 235 13.38 5.85 -15.59
N SER A 236 12.31 6.02 -14.82
CA SER A 236 10.94 5.68 -15.25
C SER A 236 10.33 6.72 -16.23
N TYR A 237 11.01 7.84 -16.50
CA TYR A 237 10.57 8.94 -17.35
C TYR A 237 11.14 8.92 -18.80
N GLU A 238 11.37 7.76 -19.43
CA GLU A 238 11.83 7.71 -20.84
C GLU A 238 10.75 8.01 -21.90
N TRP A 239 9.83 8.94 -21.64
CA TRP A 239 8.81 9.36 -22.61
C TRP A 239 9.33 10.47 -23.53
N GLY A 240 10.42 10.25 -24.28
CA GLY A 240 10.87 11.04 -25.45
C GLY A 240 11.04 12.57 -25.35
N TRP A 241 10.67 13.22 -24.24
CA TRP A 241 10.46 14.65 -24.10
C TRP A 241 11.13 15.09 -22.79
N ALA A 242 12.25 15.79 -22.89
CA ALA A 242 13.01 16.22 -21.72
C ALA A 242 12.55 17.62 -21.26
N PRO A 243 12.17 17.83 -19.99
CA PRO A 243 11.95 19.17 -19.46
C PRO A 243 13.25 19.99 -19.59
N LEU A 244 13.12 21.27 -19.94
CA LEU A 244 14.26 22.17 -20.10
C LEU A 244 14.42 23.02 -18.84
N VAL A 245 15.55 22.87 -18.15
CA VAL A 245 15.89 23.65 -16.94
C VAL A 245 16.78 24.83 -17.32
N GLY A 246 16.34 26.04 -17.01
CA GLY A 246 17.16 27.23 -17.09
C GLY A 246 18.09 27.33 -15.90
N VAL A 247 19.38 27.55 -16.13
CA VAL A 247 20.37 27.73 -15.07
C VAL A 247 20.94 29.14 -15.20
N LEU A 248 20.56 30.00 -14.26
CA LEU A 248 21.07 31.36 -14.16
C LEU A 248 22.26 31.38 -13.19
N ASP A 249 23.45 31.06 -13.70
CA ASP A 249 24.66 30.84 -12.90
C ASP A 249 25.94 31.11 -13.73
N PHE A 250 27.13 30.95 -13.14
CA PHE A 250 28.39 30.94 -13.86
C PHE A 250 28.40 29.93 -15.02
N SER A 251 29.29 30.15 -15.99
CA SER A 251 29.42 29.29 -17.17
C SER A 251 29.88 27.88 -16.80
N VAL A 252 29.37 26.90 -17.52
CA VAL A 252 29.77 25.48 -17.43
C VAL A 252 30.83 25.08 -18.47
N ASN A 253 31.70 24.12 -18.12
CA ASN A 253 32.81 23.64 -18.95
C ASN A 253 32.35 22.73 -20.09
N SER A 254 31.66 21.65 -19.77
CA SER A 254 31.00 20.69 -20.67
C SER A 254 29.49 20.71 -20.42
N VAL A 255 28.68 20.47 -21.46
CA VAL A 255 27.24 20.24 -21.33
C VAL A 255 26.87 19.14 -22.30
N ASP A 256 25.83 18.37 -21.97
CA ASP A 256 25.25 17.41 -22.89
C ASP A 256 24.85 18.07 -24.22
N TYR A 257 24.85 17.29 -25.32
CA TYR A 257 24.50 17.77 -26.66
C TYR A 257 23.07 18.31 -26.77
N ARG A 258 22.18 17.95 -25.82
CA ARG A 258 20.80 18.46 -25.71
C ARG A 258 20.72 19.82 -25.04
N SER A 259 21.80 20.28 -24.40
CA SER A 259 21.84 21.51 -23.61
C SER A 259 22.35 22.71 -24.42
N PHE A 260 21.79 23.89 -24.15
CA PHE A 260 22.08 25.12 -24.86
C PHE A 260 22.87 26.12 -23.99
N ARG A 261 23.86 26.80 -24.57
CA ARG A 261 24.62 27.86 -23.89
C ARG A 261 24.29 29.23 -24.46
N GLY A 262 23.69 30.11 -23.65
CA GLY A 262 23.61 31.55 -23.92
C GLY A 262 24.72 32.28 -23.14
N GLN A 263 25.67 32.92 -23.83
CA GLN A 263 26.80 33.59 -23.16
C GLN A 263 26.82 35.11 -23.35
N ARG A 264 27.02 35.83 -22.24
CA ARG A 264 27.53 37.22 -22.20
C ARG A 264 28.74 37.42 -21.25
N GLY A 265 29.11 36.45 -20.42
CA GLY A 265 30.21 36.54 -19.44
C GLY A 265 31.35 35.53 -19.65
N GLU A 266 32.54 35.84 -19.11
CA GLU A 266 33.75 35.00 -19.15
C GLU A 266 33.72 33.85 -18.11
N ARG A 267 34.69 32.92 -18.23
CA ARG A 267 34.53 31.50 -17.84
C ARG A 267 35.13 31.07 -16.49
N ASP A 268 36.14 31.74 -15.91
CA ASP A 268 36.94 31.12 -14.84
C ASP A 268 37.22 32.07 -13.67
N TYR A 269 36.49 31.94 -12.55
CA TYR A 269 36.57 32.95 -11.49
C TYR A 269 36.33 32.46 -10.04
N LEU A 270 35.79 31.26 -9.81
CA LEU A 270 35.73 30.63 -8.48
C LEU A 270 36.59 29.36 -8.46
N GLY A 271 37.23 29.06 -7.32
CA GLY A 271 38.11 27.89 -7.16
C GLY A 271 37.40 26.53 -7.25
N VAL A 272 36.09 26.54 -7.48
CA VAL A 272 35.24 25.43 -7.94
C VAL A 272 34.36 26.01 -9.05
N ASN A 273 34.15 25.26 -10.14
CA ASN A 273 33.24 25.68 -11.20
C ASN A 273 31.78 25.61 -10.69
N HIS A 274 31.32 26.68 -10.03
CA HIS A 274 30.01 26.75 -9.36
C HIS A 274 28.84 26.37 -10.29
N GLY A 275 28.90 26.80 -11.56
CA GLY A 275 27.90 26.44 -12.56
C GLY A 275 27.88 24.93 -12.86
N ASN A 276 29.04 24.28 -12.93
CA ASN A 276 29.15 22.82 -13.09
C ASN A 276 28.58 22.08 -11.89
N ALA A 277 28.94 22.51 -10.68
CA ALA A 277 28.42 21.92 -9.46
C ALA A 277 26.88 21.98 -9.40
N VAL A 278 26.31 23.17 -9.66
CA VAL A 278 24.86 23.38 -9.73
C VAL A 278 24.21 22.51 -10.81
N ALA A 279 24.80 22.45 -12.01
CA ALA A 279 24.29 21.63 -13.10
C ALA A 279 24.29 20.13 -12.76
N SER A 280 25.34 19.65 -12.08
CA SER A 280 25.48 18.23 -11.76
C SER A 280 24.36 17.72 -10.85
N LEU A 281 23.94 18.52 -9.87
CA LEU A 281 22.83 18.18 -8.96
C LEU A 281 21.47 18.17 -9.65
N ILE A 282 21.29 18.98 -10.70
CA ILE A 282 20.02 19.01 -11.47
C ILE A 282 19.91 17.78 -12.35
N GLY A 283 20.96 17.43 -13.09
CA GLY A 283 20.84 16.44 -14.18
C GLY A 283 22.15 15.85 -14.66
N ALA A 284 23.10 15.57 -13.76
CA ALA A 284 24.17 14.63 -14.10
C ALA A 284 23.58 13.26 -14.51
N PRO A 285 24.16 12.60 -15.53
CA PRO A 285 23.68 11.31 -16.01
C PRO A 285 23.81 10.21 -14.95
N VAL A 286 23.11 9.11 -15.17
CA VAL A 286 23.35 7.84 -14.46
C VAL A 286 24.09 6.95 -15.46
N ASP A 287 25.42 6.98 -15.44
CA ASP A 287 26.25 6.32 -16.46
C ASP A 287 27.45 5.53 -15.90
N GLY A 288 27.46 5.32 -14.57
CA GLY A 288 28.48 4.58 -13.85
C GLY A 288 29.71 5.42 -13.48
N ALA A 289 29.61 6.75 -13.48
CA ALA A 289 30.74 7.62 -13.18
C ALA A 289 30.34 8.97 -12.57
N GLY A 290 31.12 9.44 -11.59
CA GLY A 290 30.91 10.76 -10.99
C GLY A 290 29.65 10.81 -10.14
N VAL A 291 28.89 11.90 -10.22
CA VAL A 291 27.69 12.14 -9.41
C VAL A 291 26.41 11.95 -10.21
N MET A 292 25.28 11.75 -9.53
CA MET A 292 23.95 11.72 -10.16
C MET A 292 23.19 13.02 -9.92
N GLY A 293 22.38 13.41 -10.90
CA GLY A 293 21.42 14.51 -10.74
C GLY A 293 20.01 14.00 -10.43
N VAL A 294 19.18 14.85 -9.85
CA VAL A 294 17.78 14.50 -9.52
C VAL A 294 16.94 14.20 -10.78
N ALA A 295 17.21 14.90 -11.89
CA ALA A 295 16.57 14.70 -13.19
C ALA A 295 17.61 14.50 -14.32
N PRO A 296 18.24 13.31 -14.41
CA PRO A 296 19.30 12.99 -15.38
C PRO A 296 18.90 13.16 -16.85
N HIS A 297 17.60 13.11 -17.15
CA HIS A 297 17.09 13.27 -18.52
C HIS A 297 16.74 14.72 -18.87
N ALA A 298 16.78 15.66 -17.92
CA ALA A 298 16.49 17.06 -18.17
C ALA A 298 17.56 17.70 -19.07
N ALA A 299 17.12 18.50 -20.05
CA ALA A 299 18.03 19.35 -20.80
C ALA A 299 18.25 20.66 -20.04
N MET A 300 19.38 21.34 -20.26
CA MET A 300 19.66 22.61 -19.58
C MET A 300 19.91 23.77 -20.56
N HIS A 301 19.46 24.96 -20.18
CA HIS A 301 19.75 26.22 -20.86
C HIS A 301 20.49 27.14 -19.89
N PHE A 302 21.75 27.43 -20.19
CA PHE A 302 22.59 28.23 -19.30
C PHE A 302 22.59 29.71 -19.69
N TYR A 303 22.53 30.59 -18.68
CA TYR A 303 22.77 32.01 -18.82
C TYR A 303 23.67 32.51 -17.69
N ASN A 304 24.79 33.17 -18.03
CA ASN A 304 25.69 33.78 -17.06
C ASN A 304 25.41 35.27 -16.87
N PRO A 305 24.89 35.71 -15.69
CA PRO A 305 24.64 37.12 -15.39
C PRO A 305 25.85 37.82 -14.72
N PHE A 306 26.91 37.10 -14.39
CA PHE A 306 28.05 37.61 -13.64
C PHE A 306 29.11 38.24 -14.55
N ASP A 307 29.75 39.29 -14.04
CA ASP A 307 30.88 39.97 -14.67
C ASP A 307 32.24 39.58 -14.03
N GLU A 308 33.32 40.21 -14.46
CA GLU A 308 34.70 40.00 -13.96
C GLU A 308 34.86 40.26 -12.44
N SER A 309 33.90 40.93 -11.79
CA SER A 309 33.90 41.15 -10.33
C SER A 309 33.20 40.05 -9.55
N HIS A 310 32.69 39.03 -10.24
CA HIS A 310 31.89 37.92 -9.70
C HIS A 310 30.58 38.42 -9.06
N THR A 311 30.09 39.57 -9.54
CA THR A 311 28.79 40.13 -9.16
C THR A 311 27.91 40.25 -10.40
N ALA A 312 26.60 40.29 -10.18
CA ALA A 312 25.62 40.44 -11.24
C ALA A 312 24.83 41.73 -11.02
N SER A 313 24.63 42.49 -12.10
CA SER A 313 23.71 43.63 -12.06
C SER A 313 22.26 43.14 -12.17
N TRP A 314 21.31 43.84 -11.57
CA TRP A 314 19.88 43.51 -11.72
C TRP A 314 19.40 43.57 -13.19
N ALA A 315 20.07 44.35 -14.04
CA ALA A 315 19.78 44.38 -15.48
C ALA A 315 20.19 43.08 -16.18
N ASP A 316 21.32 42.49 -15.79
CA ASP A 316 21.82 41.23 -16.31
C ASP A 316 21.00 40.05 -15.77
N VAL A 317 20.64 40.07 -14.48
CA VAL A 317 19.70 39.10 -13.89
C VAL A 317 18.37 39.12 -14.64
N ALA A 318 17.77 40.30 -14.85
CA ALA A 318 16.52 40.39 -15.60
C ALA A 318 16.66 39.94 -17.06
N ALA A 319 17.82 40.14 -17.69
CA ALA A 319 18.07 39.70 -19.05
C ALA A 319 18.23 38.18 -19.14
N GLY A 320 18.83 37.57 -18.11
CA GLY A 320 18.94 36.13 -17.97
C GLY A 320 17.58 35.47 -17.76
N VAL A 321 16.79 35.95 -16.80
CA VAL A 321 15.43 35.44 -16.56
C VAL A 321 14.57 35.54 -17.83
N GLU A 322 14.58 36.68 -18.53
CA GLU A 322 13.89 36.82 -19.82
C GLU A 322 14.40 35.81 -20.86
N SER A 323 15.72 35.67 -21.00
CA SER A 323 16.34 34.79 -22.00
C SER A 323 15.99 33.32 -21.76
N LEU A 324 16.00 32.88 -20.51
CA LEU A 324 15.68 31.52 -20.12
C LEU A 324 14.19 31.23 -20.30
N ALA A 325 13.32 32.09 -19.76
CA ALA A 325 11.86 31.95 -19.90
C ALA A 325 11.42 31.94 -21.37
N LYS A 326 11.96 32.85 -22.19
CA LYS A 326 11.73 32.87 -23.65
C LYS A 326 12.27 31.63 -24.36
N GLY A 327 13.29 31.00 -23.80
CA GLY A 327 13.85 29.72 -24.23
C GLY A 327 12.94 28.52 -23.95
N ARG A 328 11.75 28.74 -23.37
CA ARG A 328 10.78 27.70 -22.98
C ARG A 328 11.33 26.74 -21.91
N THR A 329 12.15 27.26 -21.01
CA THR A 329 12.53 26.53 -19.80
C THR A 329 11.30 26.35 -18.94
N SER A 330 11.10 25.16 -18.38
CA SER A 330 9.99 24.89 -17.46
C SER A 330 10.32 25.21 -16.01
N VAL A 331 11.61 25.19 -15.67
CA VAL A 331 12.14 25.53 -14.34
C VAL A 331 13.31 26.46 -14.55
N ILE A 332 13.49 27.48 -13.70
CA ILE A 332 14.68 28.33 -13.69
C ILE A 332 15.32 28.27 -12.29
N ASN A 333 16.49 27.63 -12.22
CA ASN A 333 17.35 27.63 -11.05
C ASN A 333 18.18 28.92 -10.98
N MET A 334 18.13 29.58 -9.83
CA MET A 334 18.86 30.82 -9.55
C MET A 334 19.65 30.66 -8.24
N SER A 335 20.83 30.08 -8.36
CA SER A 335 21.77 29.90 -7.25
C SER A 335 22.58 31.19 -6.97
N LEU A 336 21.86 32.31 -6.87
CA LEU A 336 22.40 33.65 -6.62
C LEU A 336 21.49 34.46 -5.69
N GLY A 337 22.07 35.41 -4.94
CA GLY A 337 21.31 36.19 -3.98
C GLY A 337 22.04 37.44 -3.49
N VAL A 338 21.37 38.19 -2.61
CA VAL A 338 21.94 39.38 -1.98
C VAL A 338 22.33 39.06 -0.55
N ARG A 339 23.57 39.38 -0.17
CA ARG A 339 24.08 39.15 1.19
C ARG A 339 23.12 39.72 2.23
N GLY A 340 22.68 38.86 3.15
CA GLY A 340 21.82 39.22 4.28
C GLY A 340 20.32 39.25 3.98
N TRP A 341 19.89 38.80 2.81
CA TRP A 341 18.48 38.70 2.42
C TRP A 341 18.13 37.26 2.03
N THR A 342 16.96 36.79 2.45
CA THR A 342 16.34 35.57 1.91
C THR A 342 15.78 35.84 0.52
N LEU A 343 15.07 36.97 0.38
CA LEU A 343 14.59 37.52 -0.87
C LEU A 343 14.71 39.06 -0.83
N HIS A 344 15.40 39.64 -1.81
CA HIS A 344 15.60 41.08 -1.91
C HIS A 344 14.52 41.75 -2.77
N GLN A 345 14.07 42.97 -2.40
CA GLN A 345 13.01 43.75 -3.08
C GLN A 345 13.14 43.81 -4.61
N ASN A 346 14.36 43.96 -5.12
CA ASN A 346 14.62 44.07 -6.56
C ASN A 346 14.26 42.81 -7.36
N TRP A 347 14.05 41.64 -6.73
CA TRP A 347 13.48 40.49 -7.43
C TRP A 347 12.05 40.79 -7.92
N ALA A 348 11.24 41.49 -7.13
CA ALA A 348 9.93 41.97 -7.57
C ALA A 348 10.06 42.86 -8.82
N ASP A 349 11.10 43.71 -8.88
CA ASP A 349 11.37 44.57 -10.03
C ASP A 349 11.83 43.80 -11.28
N VAL A 350 12.42 42.60 -11.12
CA VAL A 350 12.74 41.70 -12.23
C VAL A 350 11.46 41.09 -12.78
N PHE A 351 10.64 40.48 -11.91
CA PHE A 351 9.43 39.77 -12.30
C PHE A 351 8.32 40.69 -12.80
N ARG A 352 8.25 41.94 -12.33
CA ARG A 352 7.29 42.97 -12.80
C ARG A 352 7.58 43.46 -14.23
N GLN A 353 8.73 43.13 -14.81
CA GLN A 353 9.01 43.57 -16.18
C GLN A 353 8.14 42.80 -17.17
N ASN A 354 7.36 43.51 -17.99
CA ASN A 354 6.50 42.90 -19.03
C ASN A 354 7.23 41.91 -19.96
N ARG A 355 8.56 42.01 -20.07
CA ARG A 355 9.39 41.11 -20.88
C ARG A 355 9.62 39.75 -20.22
N VAL A 356 9.61 39.69 -18.88
CA VAL A 356 9.68 38.47 -18.07
C VAL A 356 8.29 37.88 -17.93
N GLU A 357 7.33 38.68 -17.47
CA GLU A 357 5.91 38.29 -17.24
C GLU A 357 5.31 37.52 -18.43
N ARG A 358 5.56 37.98 -19.67
CA ARG A 358 5.04 37.35 -20.91
C ARG A 358 5.36 35.85 -21.05
N TYR A 359 6.45 35.38 -20.45
CA TYR A 359 6.95 34.01 -20.63
C TYR A 359 7.01 33.24 -19.31
N ALA A 360 6.52 33.81 -18.21
CA ALA A 360 6.79 33.31 -16.87
C ALA A 360 5.70 32.38 -16.32
N ASP A 361 4.47 32.43 -16.83
CA ASP A 361 3.33 31.65 -16.32
C ASP A 361 3.62 30.14 -16.26
N GLY A 362 4.27 29.58 -17.30
CA GLY A 362 4.64 28.16 -17.36
C GLY A 362 6.01 27.81 -16.76
N VAL A 363 6.59 28.68 -15.94
CA VAL A 363 7.95 28.55 -15.41
C VAL A 363 7.94 28.57 -13.89
N THR A 364 8.48 27.52 -13.26
CA THR A 364 8.77 27.50 -11.82
C THR A 364 10.12 28.17 -11.56
N PHE A 365 10.18 29.08 -10.60
CA PHE A 365 11.36 29.85 -10.24
C PHE A 365 11.91 29.38 -8.91
N VAL A 366 13.14 28.86 -8.91
CA VAL A 366 13.79 28.35 -7.70
C VAL A 366 14.96 29.26 -7.35
N ILE A 367 14.94 29.88 -6.16
CA ILE A 367 15.96 30.83 -5.70
C ILE A 367 16.60 30.32 -4.41
N ALA A 368 17.92 30.30 -4.36
CA ALA A 368 18.67 30.00 -3.14
C ALA A 368 18.46 31.09 -2.07
N ALA A 369 18.12 30.69 -0.83
CA ALA A 369 17.82 31.60 0.28
C ALA A 369 19.03 32.45 0.73
N GLY A 370 20.25 32.01 0.47
CA GLY A 370 21.48 32.73 0.77
C GLY A 370 22.16 32.28 2.07
N ASN A 371 23.46 32.57 2.16
CA ASN A 371 24.38 31.98 3.14
C ASN A 371 24.74 32.96 4.28
N GLY A 372 23.76 33.71 4.79
CA GLY A 372 23.98 34.76 5.79
C GLY A 372 23.73 34.34 7.25
N GLY A 373 23.07 33.21 7.48
CA GLY A 373 22.62 32.75 8.81
C GLY A 373 21.57 33.68 9.42
N ARG A 374 20.65 34.23 8.62
CA ARG A 374 19.71 35.28 9.04
C ARG A 374 18.27 34.98 8.62
N ALA A 375 17.34 35.23 9.53
CA ALA A 375 15.92 35.30 9.20
C ALA A 375 15.59 36.61 8.49
N GLN A 376 14.73 36.56 7.48
CA GLN A 376 14.17 37.77 6.89
C GLN A 376 13.17 38.42 7.83
N THR A 377 13.28 39.73 7.99
CA THR A 377 12.50 40.53 8.96
C THR A 377 11.79 41.71 8.31
N VAL A 378 11.93 41.85 7.00
CA VAL A 378 11.44 43.01 6.23
C VAL A 378 10.49 42.51 5.16
N ASP A 379 9.26 43.01 5.22
CA ASP A 379 8.25 42.82 4.19
C ASP A 379 8.68 43.46 2.86
N LEU A 380 8.28 42.84 1.74
CA LEU A 380 8.61 43.30 0.39
C LEU A 380 7.34 43.77 -0.33
N ASP A 381 7.43 44.83 -1.12
CA ASP A 381 6.35 45.24 -2.03
C ASP A 381 6.34 44.33 -3.26
N TRP A 382 5.39 43.41 -3.30
CA TRP A 382 5.17 42.45 -4.39
C TRP A 382 4.04 42.88 -5.33
N THR A 383 3.56 44.11 -5.20
CA THR A 383 2.45 44.62 -6.02
C THR A 383 2.78 44.53 -7.52
N GLY A 384 1.87 43.92 -8.27
CA GLY A 384 1.96 43.79 -9.73
C GLY A 384 2.93 42.73 -10.23
N VAL A 385 3.32 41.76 -9.38
CA VAL A 385 4.08 40.58 -9.79
C VAL A 385 3.13 39.40 -9.90
N SER A 386 2.97 38.83 -11.10
CA SER A 386 1.99 37.76 -11.38
C SER A 386 2.49 36.34 -11.09
N VAL A 387 3.77 36.17 -10.76
CA VAL A 387 4.45 34.86 -10.66
C VAL A 387 4.81 34.50 -9.22
N LEU A 388 4.08 35.06 -8.25
CA LEU A 388 4.27 34.75 -6.83
C LEU A 388 4.14 33.24 -6.58
N ASP A 389 3.12 32.64 -7.19
CA ASP A 389 2.78 31.23 -6.95
C ASP A 389 3.76 30.27 -7.65
N ASN A 390 4.55 30.78 -8.60
CA ASN A 390 5.58 30.03 -9.28
C ASN A 390 6.93 30.02 -8.52
N LEU A 391 7.03 30.73 -7.39
CA LEU A 391 8.30 30.96 -6.67
C LEU A 391 8.53 29.92 -5.57
N ILE A 392 9.75 29.38 -5.53
CA ILE A 392 10.25 28.56 -4.43
C ILE A 392 11.57 29.14 -3.93
N LEU A 393 11.65 29.40 -2.63
CA LEU A 393 12.85 29.80 -1.91
C LEU A 393 13.43 28.59 -1.18
N VAL A 394 14.74 28.36 -1.33
CA VAL A 394 15.35 27.12 -0.86
C VAL A 394 16.40 27.38 0.22
N GLY A 395 16.10 26.92 1.43
CA GLY A 395 17.05 26.84 2.54
C GLY A 395 17.94 25.60 2.48
N SER A 396 19.00 25.60 3.29
CA SER A 396 19.94 24.49 3.42
C SER A 396 19.81 23.83 4.78
N VAL A 397 19.80 22.50 4.79
CA VAL A 397 19.99 21.68 6.00
C VAL A 397 21.29 20.88 5.93
N ASP A 398 21.77 20.51 7.12
CA ASP A 398 22.87 19.59 7.32
C ASP A 398 22.45 18.13 7.09
N PRO A 399 23.40 17.17 7.05
CA PRO A 399 23.08 15.75 6.86
C PRO A 399 22.18 15.14 7.94
N MET A 400 21.98 15.82 9.08
CA MET A 400 21.08 15.39 10.16
C MET A 400 19.69 16.04 10.05
N GLY A 401 19.45 16.84 9.00
CA GLY A 401 18.18 17.54 8.79
C GLY A 401 18.03 18.83 9.60
N ASN A 402 19.05 19.28 10.33
CA ASN A 402 18.99 20.57 11.03
C ASN A 402 19.28 21.71 10.06
N ILE A 403 18.66 22.87 10.27
CA ILE A 403 18.96 24.07 9.47
C ILE A 403 20.47 24.38 9.53
N SER A 404 21.13 24.46 8.35
CA SER A 404 22.55 24.76 8.28
C SER A 404 22.82 26.13 8.90
N SER A 405 23.88 26.26 9.69
CA SER A 405 24.19 27.50 10.44
C SER A 405 24.35 28.76 9.56
N PHE A 406 24.68 28.57 8.28
CA PHE A 406 24.78 29.64 7.30
C PHE A 406 23.47 29.91 6.54
N SER A 407 22.48 29.03 6.59
CA SER A 407 21.24 29.21 5.82
C SER A 407 20.47 30.42 6.32
N ASN A 408 20.06 31.28 5.40
CA ASN A 408 19.00 32.24 5.69
C ASN A 408 17.65 31.51 5.80
N THR A 409 16.73 32.09 6.55
CA THR A 409 15.38 31.55 6.78
C THR A 409 14.32 32.59 6.42
N PRO A 410 13.08 32.17 6.09
CA PRO A 410 12.06 33.10 5.60
C PRO A 410 11.56 34.06 6.68
N GLY A 411 11.60 33.66 7.96
CA GLY A 411 10.98 34.43 9.03
C GLY A 411 9.48 34.61 8.79
N GLU A 412 8.92 35.65 9.40
CA GLU A 412 7.48 36.02 9.27
C GLU A 412 7.24 37.12 8.22
N ALA A 413 8.26 37.44 7.42
CA ALA A 413 8.17 38.53 6.45
C ALA A 413 7.15 38.19 5.35
N CYS A 414 6.48 39.23 4.84
CA CYS A 414 5.42 39.08 3.85
C CYS A 414 5.71 39.76 2.51
N LEU A 415 5.19 39.15 1.44
CA LEU A 415 5.16 39.68 0.08
C LEU A 415 3.85 40.46 -0.07
N LEU A 416 3.93 41.78 0.16
CA LEU A 416 2.76 42.64 0.25
C LEU A 416 2.18 42.96 -1.13
N THR A 417 0.89 42.74 -1.31
CA THR A 417 0.13 43.18 -2.48
C THR A 417 -0.67 44.42 -2.10
N ASN A 418 -0.39 45.55 -2.75
CA ASN A 418 -0.96 46.87 -2.43
C ASN A 418 -0.81 47.26 -0.94
N GLY A 419 0.29 46.83 -0.31
CA GLY A 419 0.57 47.09 1.11
C GLY A 419 -0.16 46.19 2.10
N VAL A 420 -0.83 45.13 1.63
CA VAL A 420 -1.53 44.14 2.46
C VAL A 420 -0.82 42.80 2.36
N CYS A 421 -0.65 42.12 3.50
CA CYS A 421 -0.22 40.74 3.55
C CYS A 421 -1.44 39.84 3.37
N GLU A 422 -1.55 39.21 2.20
CA GLU A 422 -2.63 38.25 1.91
C GLU A 422 -2.29 36.87 2.50
N THR A 423 -3.31 36.04 2.73
CA THR A 423 -3.10 34.66 3.18
C THR A 423 -2.29 33.90 2.13
N GLY A 424 -1.25 33.17 2.54
CA GLY A 424 -0.36 32.45 1.62
C GLY A 424 0.73 33.33 0.97
N SER A 425 0.82 34.62 1.32
CA SER A 425 1.83 35.54 0.77
C SER A 425 3.04 35.75 1.68
N ARG A 426 3.18 35.00 2.78
CA ARG A 426 4.41 35.08 3.60
C ARG A 426 5.54 34.38 2.87
N LEU A 427 6.78 34.79 3.14
CA LEU A 427 7.94 34.15 2.52
C LEU A 427 7.97 32.65 2.84
N MET A 428 7.57 32.25 4.05
CA MET A 428 7.53 30.85 4.46
C MET A 428 6.52 30.01 3.69
N ASP A 429 5.45 30.63 3.18
CA ASP A 429 4.45 29.93 2.35
C ASP A 429 5.03 29.55 0.96
N ARG A 430 6.20 30.11 0.59
CA ARG A 430 6.95 29.83 -0.65
C ARG A 430 8.37 29.34 -0.38
N PHE A 431 8.61 28.77 0.81
CA PHE A 431 9.92 28.31 1.26
C PHE A 431 9.90 26.82 1.59
N LEU A 432 10.96 26.10 1.22
CA LEU A 432 11.25 24.75 1.68
C LEU A 432 12.76 24.60 1.88
N VAL A 433 13.19 23.51 2.51
CA VAL A 433 14.62 23.19 2.66
C VAL A 433 15.02 21.96 1.87
N ALA A 434 16.28 21.92 1.46
CA ALA A 434 16.90 20.71 0.91
C ALA A 434 18.34 20.58 1.45
N PRO A 435 18.95 19.40 1.39
CA PRO A 435 20.34 19.23 1.79
C PRO A 435 21.24 20.17 0.99
N GLY A 436 22.07 20.95 1.70
CA GLY A 436 22.95 21.92 1.07
C GLY A 436 24.32 22.00 1.73
N GLU A 437 24.64 21.08 2.64
CA GLU A 437 25.92 21.01 3.35
C GLU A 437 26.61 19.68 3.07
N LEU A 438 27.91 19.74 2.79
CA LEU A 438 28.75 18.58 2.43
C LEU A 438 28.20 17.81 1.21
N ILE A 439 27.65 18.52 0.22
CA ILE A 439 27.09 17.93 -0.99
C ILE A 439 28.22 17.58 -1.97
N LEU A 440 28.20 16.36 -2.49
CA LEU A 440 29.13 15.93 -3.54
C LEU A 440 28.67 16.44 -4.91
N VAL A 441 29.57 17.10 -5.64
CA VAL A 441 29.28 17.73 -6.94
C VAL A 441 30.42 17.53 -7.93
N ASP A 442 30.14 17.73 -9.22
CA ASP A 442 31.15 17.81 -10.28
C ASP A 442 32.08 19.02 -10.06
N ASP A 443 33.39 18.81 -10.14
CA ASP A 443 34.38 19.88 -9.99
C ASP A 443 34.63 20.69 -11.28
N GLY A 444 34.11 20.21 -12.42
CA GLY A 444 34.29 20.78 -13.75
C GLY A 444 35.58 20.39 -14.46
N GLU A 445 36.45 19.60 -13.83
CA GLU A 445 37.72 19.10 -14.34
C GLU A 445 37.72 17.57 -14.57
N GLY A 446 36.58 16.92 -14.30
CA GLY A 446 36.36 15.48 -14.47
C GLY A 446 36.46 14.68 -13.16
N GLY A 447 36.52 15.36 -12.02
CA GLY A 447 36.45 14.78 -10.68
C GLY A 447 35.23 15.27 -9.89
N VAL A 448 35.23 14.98 -8.60
CA VAL A 448 34.17 15.36 -7.67
C VAL A 448 34.74 16.12 -6.47
N THR A 449 33.93 16.99 -5.88
CA THR A 449 34.30 17.75 -4.68
C THR A 449 33.10 17.99 -3.78
N ARG A 450 33.35 18.28 -2.49
CA ARG A 450 32.28 18.60 -1.53
C ARG A 450 32.13 20.09 -1.31
N VAL A 451 30.88 20.54 -1.34
CA VAL A 451 30.52 21.95 -1.23
C VAL A 451 29.39 22.16 -0.23
N SER A 452 29.30 23.39 0.31
CA SER A 452 28.24 23.79 1.22
C SER A 452 27.68 25.17 0.86
N GLY A 453 26.37 25.31 0.88
CA GLY A 453 25.64 26.53 0.58
C GLY A 453 24.21 26.27 0.09
N THR A 454 23.31 27.23 0.31
CA THR A 454 21.93 27.20 -0.24
C THR A 454 21.92 27.13 -1.77
N SER A 455 23.01 27.57 -2.42
CA SER A 455 23.23 27.45 -3.86
C SER A 455 23.29 25.99 -4.37
N PHE A 456 23.52 25.02 -3.48
CA PHE A 456 23.54 23.59 -3.78
C PHE A 456 22.26 22.87 -3.30
N ALA A 457 21.49 23.47 -2.39
CA ALA A 457 20.15 23.01 -2.07
C ALA A 457 19.13 23.34 -3.19
N ALA A 458 19.19 24.57 -3.73
CA ALA A 458 18.32 25.02 -4.82
C ALA A 458 18.30 24.11 -6.08
N PRO A 459 19.45 23.61 -6.59
CA PRO A 459 19.43 22.72 -7.75
C PRO A 459 18.78 21.35 -7.48
N LEU A 460 18.78 20.84 -6.24
CA LEU A 460 18.04 19.61 -5.91
C LEU A 460 16.53 19.82 -6.10
N VAL A 461 16.02 20.95 -5.61
CA VAL A 461 14.61 21.36 -5.79
C VAL A 461 14.29 21.61 -7.27
N SER A 462 15.21 22.24 -8.00
CA SER A 462 15.03 22.48 -9.44
C SER A 462 15.00 21.18 -10.26
N GLY A 463 15.81 20.20 -9.87
CA GLY A 463 15.79 18.87 -10.46
C GLY A 463 14.51 18.11 -10.11
N ALA A 464 14.00 18.22 -8.88
CA ALA A 464 12.71 17.65 -8.50
C ALA A 464 11.55 18.30 -9.28
N ALA A 465 11.55 19.62 -9.43
CA ALA A 465 10.59 20.35 -10.26
C ALA A 465 10.64 19.89 -11.73
N ALA A 466 11.85 19.66 -12.25
CA ALA A 466 12.03 19.12 -13.58
C ALA A 466 11.46 17.69 -13.69
N LEU A 467 11.67 16.84 -12.69
CA LEU A 467 11.13 15.48 -12.66
C LEU A 467 9.59 15.49 -12.68
N VAL A 468 8.95 16.27 -11.80
CA VAL A 468 7.49 16.48 -11.77
C VAL A 468 6.98 16.97 -13.12
N LYS A 469 7.62 18.00 -13.69
CA LYS A 469 7.26 18.55 -14.99
C LYS A 469 7.46 17.56 -16.14
N GLY A 470 8.44 16.67 -16.02
CA GLY A 470 8.59 15.56 -16.94
C GLY A 470 7.29 14.74 -16.94
N TRP A 471 6.92 14.22 -15.78
CA TRP A 471 5.77 13.34 -15.65
C TRP A 471 4.44 13.99 -16.00
N TRP A 472 4.24 15.26 -15.68
CA TRP A 472 3.01 15.97 -15.96
C TRP A 472 3.32 17.28 -16.70
N PHE A 473 3.63 17.17 -17.99
CA PHE A 473 4.13 18.28 -18.80
C PHE A 473 3.11 19.42 -18.97
N TRP A 474 1.83 19.15 -18.75
CA TRP A 474 0.76 20.14 -18.85
C TRP A 474 0.57 20.97 -17.57
N LEU A 475 1.20 20.61 -16.44
CA LEU A 475 1.15 21.44 -15.22
C LEU A 475 1.78 22.81 -15.46
N ASP A 476 1.20 23.87 -14.93
CA ASP A 476 1.82 25.20 -15.01
C ASP A 476 2.96 25.38 -13.98
N GLY A 477 3.59 26.57 -13.98
CA GLY A 477 4.71 26.84 -13.08
C GLY A 477 4.32 26.87 -11.60
N SER A 478 3.08 27.26 -11.29
CA SER A 478 2.56 27.32 -9.92
C SER A 478 2.14 25.94 -9.41
N GLU A 479 1.53 25.12 -10.26
CA GLU A 479 1.13 23.76 -9.90
C GLU A 479 2.34 22.88 -9.61
N VAL A 480 3.43 23.02 -10.38
CA VAL A 480 4.70 22.34 -10.07
C VAL A 480 5.28 22.82 -8.72
N ALA A 481 5.15 24.10 -8.39
CA ALA A 481 5.61 24.62 -7.11
C ALA A 481 4.77 24.08 -5.94
N ASP A 482 3.45 24.06 -6.10
CA ASP A 482 2.52 23.55 -5.10
C ASP A 482 2.73 22.04 -4.87
N VAL A 483 2.99 21.24 -5.91
CA VAL A 483 3.35 19.82 -5.75
C VAL A 483 4.57 19.65 -4.83
N LEU A 484 5.63 20.43 -5.03
CA LEU A 484 6.85 20.32 -4.21
C LEU A 484 6.67 20.86 -2.79
N LEU A 485 5.90 21.94 -2.61
CA LEU A 485 5.65 22.53 -1.30
C LEU A 485 4.72 21.64 -0.46
N LEU A 486 3.62 21.16 -1.06
CA LEU A 486 2.62 20.34 -0.35
C LEU A 486 3.08 18.91 -0.06
N SER A 487 4.05 18.39 -0.82
CA SER A 487 4.66 17.08 -0.55
C SER A 487 5.85 17.13 0.41
N ALA A 488 6.33 18.33 0.75
CA ALA A 488 7.50 18.46 1.62
C ALA A 488 7.25 17.79 2.99
N ARG A 489 8.28 17.09 3.48
CA ARG A 489 8.24 16.45 4.80
C ARG A 489 8.42 17.52 5.87
N ASP A 490 7.37 17.75 6.64
CA ASP A 490 7.32 18.74 7.71
C ASP A 490 8.50 18.60 8.69
N LEU A 491 9.19 19.72 8.97
CA LEU A 491 10.32 19.80 9.89
C LEU A 491 10.11 20.97 10.85
N GLY A 492 10.52 20.80 12.10
CA GLY A 492 10.43 21.85 13.11
C GLY A 492 9.05 21.91 13.76
N GLU A 493 8.39 23.07 13.70
CA GLU A 493 7.05 23.22 14.27
C GLU A 493 6.00 22.69 13.28
N PRO A 494 4.91 22.04 13.74
CA PRO A 494 3.93 21.46 12.83
C PRO A 494 3.32 22.46 11.83
N GLY A 495 3.37 22.10 10.55
CA GLY A 495 2.92 22.90 9.42
C GLY A 495 3.92 23.98 8.99
N VAL A 496 3.49 24.90 8.13
CA VAL A 496 4.40 25.91 7.56
C VAL A 496 4.98 26.84 8.63
N ASP A 497 6.31 26.85 8.77
CA ASP A 497 7.01 27.57 9.84
C ASP A 497 8.08 28.57 9.36
N ALA A 498 8.54 29.44 10.28
CA ALA A 498 9.45 30.54 9.98
C ALA A 498 10.93 30.14 9.75
N VAL A 499 11.27 28.87 9.96
CA VAL A 499 12.62 28.30 9.83
C VAL A 499 12.71 27.39 8.61
N TYR A 500 11.87 26.35 8.54
CA TYR A 500 11.91 25.32 7.49
C TYR A 500 10.88 25.55 6.38
N GLY A 501 9.92 26.47 6.57
CA GLY A 501 8.86 26.71 5.60
C GLY A 501 7.93 25.51 5.55
N HIS A 502 7.74 24.91 4.38
CA HIS A 502 6.97 23.66 4.26
C HIS A 502 7.74 22.41 4.71
N GLY A 503 9.03 22.51 5.02
CA GLY A 503 9.85 21.39 5.45
C GLY A 503 10.86 20.91 4.40
N MET A 504 11.33 19.68 4.54
CA MET A 504 12.32 19.06 3.65
C MET A 504 11.68 18.67 2.32
N LEU A 505 12.36 18.96 1.20
CA LEU A 505 12.04 18.40 -0.11
C LEU A 505 11.84 16.88 -0.03
N ASP A 506 10.72 16.39 -0.56
CA ASP A 506 10.42 14.97 -0.68
C ASP A 506 10.08 14.63 -2.13
N VAL A 507 11.02 13.99 -2.84
CA VAL A 507 10.82 13.65 -4.25
C VAL A 507 9.85 12.49 -4.41
N ALA A 508 9.87 11.50 -3.51
CA ALA A 508 8.89 10.40 -3.53
C ALA A 508 7.47 10.92 -3.26
N GLY A 509 7.31 11.81 -2.27
CA GLY A 509 6.07 12.50 -1.98
C GLY A 509 5.57 13.30 -3.19
N ALA A 510 6.44 14.08 -3.84
CA ALA A 510 6.10 14.85 -5.03
C ALA A 510 5.66 13.97 -6.23
N MET A 511 6.16 12.74 -6.31
CA MET A 511 5.81 11.77 -7.34
C MET A 511 4.60 10.88 -6.98
N SER A 512 4.03 11.07 -5.78
CA SER A 512 2.89 10.34 -5.26
C SER A 512 1.66 11.25 -5.09
N PRO A 513 0.45 10.71 -4.87
CA PRO A 513 -0.72 11.51 -4.52
C PRO A 513 -0.47 12.34 -3.25
N LEU A 514 -0.87 13.63 -3.22
CA LEU A 514 -0.74 14.47 -2.02
C LEU A 514 -1.84 14.15 -1.01
N ASP A 515 -3.04 13.82 -1.49
CA ASP A 515 -4.17 13.37 -0.66
C ASP A 515 -4.88 12.17 -1.30
N SER A 516 -4.65 10.99 -0.74
CA SER A 516 -5.29 9.74 -1.19
C SER A 516 -6.81 9.75 -1.05
N GLY A 517 -7.37 10.55 -0.15
CA GLY A 517 -8.81 10.66 0.07
C GLY A 517 -9.54 11.40 -1.05
N ASN A 518 -8.83 12.18 -1.85
CA ASN A 518 -9.40 12.97 -2.95
C ASN A 518 -9.13 12.37 -4.34
N LEU A 519 -8.56 11.16 -4.40
CA LEU A 519 -8.35 10.48 -5.66
C LEU A 519 -9.67 10.13 -6.33
N TYR A 520 -9.70 10.20 -7.66
CA TYR A 520 -10.86 9.81 -8.46
C TYR A 520 -10.46 9.11 -9.76
N GLY A 521 -11.31 8.20 -10.22
CA GLY A 521 -11.31 7.70 -11.60
C GLY A 521 -12.24 8.54 -12.48
N LEU A 522 -12.17 8.33 -13.79
CA LEU A 522 -13.05 9.00 -14.74
C LEU A 522 -13.81 7.98 -15.59
N ASP A 523 -15.14 8.11 -15.66
CA ASP A 523 -15.97 7.25 -16.52
C ASP A 523 -15.79 7.60 -18.02
N ARG A 524 -16.36 6.78 -18.92
CA ARG A 524 -16.33 7.01 -20.38
C ARG A 524 -16.90 8.36 -20.84
N ARG A 525 -17.56 9.11 -19.97
CA ARG A 525 -18.19 10.42 -20.22
C ARG A 525 -17.45 11.55 -19.49
N ASN A 526 -16.28 11.26 -18.89
CA ASN A 526 -15.46 12.19 -18.14
C ASN A 526 -16.13 12.70 -16.86
N ASN A 527 -16.99 11.90 -16.22
CA ASN A 527 -17.48 12.19 -14.88
C ASN A 527 -16.54 11.57 -13.84
N PRO A 528 -16.20 12.30 -12.77
CA PRO A 528 -15.40 11.76 -11.67
C PRO A 528 -16.17 10.66 -10.94
N VAL A 529 -15.45 9.62 -10.58
CA VAL A 529 -15.89 8.49 -9.74
C VAL A 529 -14.88 8.40 -8.61
N GLU A 530 -15.33 8.49 -7.36
CA GLU A 530 -14.46 8.43 -6.18
C GLU A 530 -13.52 7.22 -6.21
N ALA A 531 -12.29 7.38 -5.73
CA ALA A 531 -11.24 6.35 -5.67
C ALA A 531 -10.56 6.28 -4.29
N ALA A 532 -11.26 6.70 -3.22
CA ALA A 532 -10.73 6.70 -1.85
C ALA A 532 -10.26 5.31 -1.37
N GLU A 533 -10.97 4.24 -1.73
CA GLU A 533 -10.60 2.87 -1.38
C GLU A 533 -10.67 1.93 -2.59
N LEU A 534 -9.52 1.76 -3.24
CA LEU A 534 -9.35 0.85 -4.37
C LEU A 534 -9.09 -0.57 -3.87
N ILE A 535 -10.16 -1.27 -3.53
CA ILE A 535 -10.10 -2.66 -3.11
C ILE A 535 -11.00 -3.53 -3.97
N ILE A 536 -10.55 -4.75 -4.26
CA ILE A 536 -11.40 -5.86 -4.67
C ILE A 536 -11.13 -7.01 -3.70
N THR A 537 -12.15 -7.42 -2.95
CA THR A 537 -12.05 -8.57 -2.04
C THR A 537 -11.95 -9.86 -2.87
N GLY A 538 -11.12 -10.80 -2.40
CA GLY A 538 -10.80 -12.00 -3.18
C GLY A 538 -12.00 -12.87 -3.56
N GLY A 539 -13.03 -12.96 -2.70
CA GLY A 539 -14.23 -13.78 -2.94
C GLY A 539 -13.89 -15.14 -3.58
N ARG A 540 -14.49 -15.42 -4.74
CA ARG A 540 -14.05 -16.49 -5.67
C ARG A 540 -13.41 -15.97 -6.97
N LEU A 541 -13.10 -14.67 -7.05
CA LEU A 541 -12.41 -14.11 -8.19
C LEU A 541 -10.93 -14.51 -8.17
N SER A 542 -10.44 -14.96 -9.32
CA SER A 542 -9.01 -15.15 -9.54
C SER A 542 -8.70 -14.60 -10.92
N LEU A 543 -7.65 -13.78 -11.04
CA LEU A 543 -7.20 -13.27 -12.33
C LEU A 543 -6.16 -14.21 -12.95
N ARG A 544 -6.24 -14.40 -14.27
CA ARG A 544 -5.18 -15.06 -15.03
C ARG A 544 -4.08 -14.05 -15.32
N TYR A 545 -2.86 -14.32 -14.85
CA TYR A 545 -1.68 -13.51 -15.19
C TYR A 545 -1.48 -13.43 -16.70
N SER A 546 -1.80 -12.29 -17.30
CA SER A 546 -1.34 -11.93 -18.63
C SER A 546 -1.32 -10.41 -18.82
N ASN A 547 -0.09 -9.86 -18.76
CA ASN A 547 0.31 -8.47 -18.93
C ASN A 547 -0.13 -7.51 -17.81
N ARG A 548 0.79 -6.62 -17.40
CA ARG A 548 0.56 -5.55 -16.42
C ARG A 548 -0.63 -4.71 -16.86
N ARG A 549 -1.78 -4.90 -16.21
CA ARG A 549 -3.02 -4.14 -16.43
C ARG A 549 -3.07 -3.10 -15.33
N TYR A 550 -3.45 -1.88 -15.69
CA TYR A 550 -3.46 -0.76 -14.76
C TYR A 550 -4.84 -0.13 -14.71
N VAL A 551 -5.18 0.39 -13.53
CA VAL A 551 -6.25 1.35 -13.34
C VAL A 551 -5.61 2.73 -13.25
N THR A 552 -6.24 3.72 -13.88
CA THR A 552 -5.76 5.11 -13.84
C THR A 552 -6.62 5.87 -12.84
N VAL A 553 -5.96 6.53 -11.90
CA VAL A 553 -6.58 7.48 -10.97
C VAL A 553 -5.99 8.87 -11.15
N PHE A 554 -6.74 9.86 -10.73
CA PHE A 554 -6.44 11.26 -10.92
C PHE A 554 -6.52 12.00 -9.59
N GLU A 555 -5.76 13.07 -9.51
CA GLU A 555 -5.76 14.05 -8.43
C GLU A 555 -5.76 15.45 -9.05
N ASP A 556 -6.65 16.32 -8.57
CA ASP A 556 -6.67 17.71 -9.00
C ASP A 556 -5.50 18.48 -8.36
N ILE A 557 -4.83 19.32 -9.14
CA ILE A 557 -3.82 20.27 -8.66
C ILE A 557 -4.05 21.61 -9.36
N GLY A 558 -4.39 22.66 -8.60
CA GLY A 558 -4.75 23.96 -9.17
C GLY A 558 -5.95 23.87 -10.12
N ASP A 559 -5.74 24.27 -11.38
CA ASP A 559 -6.73 24.20 -12.47
C ASP A 559 -6.52 22.96 -13.37
N SER A 560 -5.60 22.09 -12.97
CA SER A 560 -5.10 20.93 -13.70
C SER A 560 -5.22 19.65 -12.87
N PHE A 561 -4.57 18.58 -13.31
CA PHE A 561 -4.59 17.29 -12.62
C PHE A 561 -3.29 16.51 -12.86
N ARG A 562 -3.07 15.52 -11.99
CA ARG A 562 -2.03 14.49 -12.14
C ARG A 562 -2.70 13.13 -12.28
N ASP A 563 -2.12 12.27 -13.10
CA ASP A 563 -2.55 10.88 -13.28
C ASP A 563 -1.56 9.88 -12.67
N PHE A 564 -2.10 8.80 -12.10
CA PHE A 564 -1.36 7.70 -11.50
C PHE A 564 -1.90 6.37 -12.02
N SER A 565 -0.99 5.44 -12.36
CA SER A 565 -1.33 4.11 -12.83
C SER A 565 -1.05 3.08 -11.75
N ILE A 566 -2.08 2.39 -11.29
CA ILE A 566 -1.98 1.36 -10.23
C ILE A 566 -2.16 -0.01 -10.87
N ALA A 567 -1.24 -0.93 -10.64
CA ALA A 567 -1.35 -2.27 -11.22
C ALA A 567 -2.54 -2.99 -10.59
N VAL A 568 -3.30 -3.71 -11.42
CA VAL A 568 -4.48 -4.47 -10.97
C VAL A 568 -4.08 -5.55 -9.94
N ASP A 569 -2.85 -6.04 -10.00
CA ASP A 569 -2.30 -6.96 -9.01
C ASP A 569 -2.14 -6.30 -7.62
N ASP A 570 -1.84 -4.99 -7.57
CA ASP A 570 -1.77 -4.22 -6.32
C ASP A 570 -3.18 -3.93 -5.75
N LEU A 571 -4.20 -3.90 -6.64
CA LEU A 571 -5.61 -3.65 -6.31
C LEU A 571 -6.36 -4.90 -5.85
N ILE A 572 -5.93 -6.07 -6.34
CA ILE A 572 -6.49 -7.38 -6.02
C ILE A 572 -5.53 -8.06 -5.05
N VAL A 573 -5.66 -7.67 -3.78
CA VAL A 573 -5.00 -8.32 -2.64
C VAL A 573 -3.47 -8.20 -2.66
N GLY A 574 -2.95 -7.10 -2.08
CA GLY A 574 -1.50 -6.84 -2.02
C GLY A 574 -0.93 -6.02 -0.85
N SER A 575 -1.68 -5.50 0.13
CA SER A 575 -1.09 -4.81 1.30
C SER A 575 -1.61 -5.37 2.61
N SER A 576 -0.76 -6.09 3.37
CA SER A 576 -0.96 -6.54 4.78
C SER A 576 -2.19 -7.40 5.13
N LEU A 577 -3.24 -7.40 4.30
CA LEU A 577 -4.53 -8.02 4.56
C LEU A 577 -4.62 -9.41 3.92
N ALA A 578 -3.79 -9.72 2.93
CA ALA A 578 -3.68 -11.05 2.32
C ALA A 578 -3.26 -12.10 3.36
N ASP A 579 -2.25 -11.78 4.16
CA ASP A 579 -1.82 -12.60 5.28
C ASP A 579 -2.90 -12.70 6.34
N SER A 580 -3.58 -11.59 6.64
CA SER A 580 -4.68 -11.57 7.62
C SER A 580 -5.87 -12.43 7.20
N VAL A 581 -6.26 -12.38 5.92
CA VAL A 581 -7.38 -13.14 5.35
C VAL A 581 -7.01 -14.62 5.15
N ALA A 582 -5.79 -14.92 4.72
CA ALA A 582 -5.30 -16.30 4.62
C ALA A 582 -5.15 -16.96 6.00
N ASN A 583 -4.59 -16.24 6.99
CA ASN A 583 -4.56 -16.67 8.38
C ASN A 583 -5.97 -16.88 8.91
N ALA A 584 -6.92 -15.99 8.61
CA ALA A 584 -8.31 -16.15 9.01
C ALA A 584 -8.95 -17.45 8.47
N TYR A 585 -8.70 -17.85 7.21
CA TYR A 585 -9.25 -19.10 6.69
C TYR A 585 -8.65 -20.36 7.32
N ALA A 586 -7.34 -20.39 7.55
CA ALA A 586 -6.68 -21.51 8.22
C ALA A 586 -7.10 -21.60 9.70
N GLU A 587 -7.16 -20.47 10.39
CA GLU A 587 -7.66 -20.36 11.76
C GLU A 587 -9.13 -20.77 11.85
N GLN A 588 -9.97 -20.33 10.91
CA GLN A 588 -11.38 -20.71 10.81
C GLN A 588 -11.53 -22.22 10.64
N TYR A 589 -10.75 -22.84 9.75
CA TYR A 589 -10.77 -24.30 9.57
C TYR A 589 -10.40 -25.03 10.87
N ILE A 590 -9.33 -24.61 11.55
CA ILE A 590 -8.90 -25.19 12.83
C ILE A 590 -10.00 -25.00 13.89
N TYR A 591 -10.55 -23.80 13.98
CA TYR A 591 -11.61 -23.46 14.93
C TYR A 591 -12.89 -24.28 14.69
N GLU A 592 -13.33 -24.42 13.45
CA GLU A 592 -14.47 -25.26 13.08
C GLU A 592 -14.26 -26.72 13.48
N ARG A 593 -13.10 -27.30 13.14
CA ARG A 593 -12.82 -28.71 13.41
C ARG A 593 -12.58 -28.98 14.90
N THR A 594 -12.13 -27.98 15.66
CA THR A 594 -11.98 -28.07 17.12
C THR A 594 -13.26 -27.73 17.89
N SER A 595 -14.21 -26.99 17.31
CA SER A 595 -15.52 -26.70 17.93
C SER A 595 -16.60 -27.72 17.56
N ALA A 596 -16.49 -28.38 16.40
CA ALA A 596 -17.41 -29.40 15.89
C ALA A 596 -17.58 -30.62 16.82
N SER A 597 -18.82 -30.94 17.23
CA SER A 597 -19.13 -32.13 18.03
C SER A 597 -19.16 -33.40 17.17
N LEU A 598 -17.99 -33.86 16.75
CA LEU A 598 -17.84 -35.11 16.01
C LEU A 598 -18.11 -36.30 16.93
N ASN A 599 -19.16 -37.07 16.63
CA ASN A 599 -19.55 -38.22 17.45
C ASN A 599 -19.47 -39.53 16.64
N GLY A 600 -18.28 -40.11 16.59
CA GLY A 600 -18.02 -41.42 15.98
C GLY A 600 -18.44 -41.47 14.51
N THR A 601 -19.65 -41.98 14.26
CA THR A 601 -20.19 -42.25 12.93
C THR A 601 -20.94 -41.09 12.28
N ARG A 602 -21.22 -40.00 13.03
CA ARG A 602 -21.88 -38.79 12.50
C ARG A 602 -20.85 -37.65 12.44
N PHE A 603 -20.37 -37.38 11.22
CA PHE A 603 -19.53 -36.22 10.93
C PHE A 603 -20.42 -35.01 10.69
N SER A 604 -20.67 -34.24 11.75
CA SER A 604 -21.39 -32.97 11.68
C SER A 604 -20.85 -32.01 12.73
N ASP A 605 -20.80 -30.74 12.36
CA ASP A 605 -20.47 -29.58 13.22
C ASP A 605 -21.75 -28.85 13.69
N ILE A 606 -22.92 -29.34 13.28
CA ILE A 606 -24.23 -28.81 13.64
C ILE A 606 -24.75 -29.58 14.86
N ASN A 607 -24.84 -28.91 16.01
CA ASN A 607 -25.61 -29.44 17.13
C ASN A 607 -26.96 -28.77 17.18
N SER A 608 -28.01 -29.51 16.86
CA SER A 608 -29.38 -29.03 16.89
C SER A 608 -30.20 -29.67 18.01
N ALA A 609 -31.06 -28.86 18.63
CA ALA A 609 -32.07 -29.28 19.58
C ALA A 609 -33.45 -28.99 18.99
N SER A 610 -34.23 -30.04 18.76
CA SER A 610 -35.58 -29.93 18.22
C SER A 610 -36.64 -30.31 19.25
N ARG A 611 -37.77 -29.61 19.25
CA ARG A 611 -38.91 -29.88 20.13
C ARG A 611 -40.23 -29.74 19.37
N VAL A 612 -41.07 -30.75 19.48
CA VAL A 612 -42.46 -30.67 19.01
C VAL A 612 -43.22 -29.68 19.89
N LEU A 613 -43.68 -28.58 19.30
CA LEU A 613 -44.45 -27.52 19.96
C LEU A 613 -45.93 -27.87 20.02
N SER A 614 -46.46 -28.50 18.97
CA SER A 614 -47.87 -28.86 18.87
C SER A 614 -48.06 -30.03 17.91
N GLN A 615 -48.99 -30.91 18.24
CA GLN A 615 -49.49 -31.95 17.35
C GLN A 615 -51.02 -31.88 17.37
N ARG A 616 -51.64 -31.53 16.23
CA ARG A 616 -53.10 -31.43 16.09
C ARG A 616 -53.53 -32.17 14.83
N GLY A 617 -54.15 -33.34 15.01
CA GLY A 617 -54.47 -34.21 13.89
C GLY A 617 -53.19 -34.67 13.20
N ASN A 618 -53.13 -34.48 11.88
CA ASN A 618 -51.98 -34.87 11.04
C ASN A 618 -50.89 -33.79 10.97
N LEU A 619 -51.15 -32.59 11.53
CA LEU A 619 -50.18 -31.50 11.54
C LEU A 619 -49.30 -31.56 12.80
N THR A 620 -47.99 -31.65 12.57
CA THR A 620 -46.94 -31.55 13.59
C THR A 620 -46.16 -30.26 13.40
N VAL A 621 -45.93 -29.53 14.49
CA VAL A 621 -45.09 -28.31 14.49
C VAL A 621 -43.86 -28.58 15.35
N THR A 622 -42.68 -28.46 14.76
CA THR A 622 -41.39 -28.70 15.41
C THR A 622 -40.56 -27.43 15.37
N ALA A 623 -40.06 -26.97 16.50
CA ALA A 623 -39.04 -25.92 16.55
C ALA A 623 -37.66 -26.54 16.70
N THR A 624 -36.66 -25.96 16.06
CA THR A 624 -35.26 -26.37 16.09
C THR A 624 -34.39 -25.16 16.39
N ALA A 625 -33.42 -25.33 17.28
CA ALA A 625 -32.34 -24.39 17.50
C ALA A 625 -31.00 -25.11 17.28
N SER A 626 -30.04 -24.46 16.63
CA SER A 626 -28.76 -25.07 16.28
C SER A 626 -27.58 -24.21 16.72
N THR A 627 -26.40 -24.81 16.80
CA THR A 627 -25.14 -24.07 16.99
C THR A 627 -24.92 -23.07 15.86
N LEU A 628 -24.36 -21.92 16.24
CA LEU A 628 -23.86 -20.87 15.34
C LEU A 628 -22.79 -21.40 14.39
N ASP A 629 -22.74 -20.82 13.21
CA ASP A 629 -21.58 -20.98 12.32
C ASP A 629 -20.34 -20.36 13.01
N PRO A 630 -19.27 -21.14 13.24
CA PRO A 630 -18.00 -20.66 13.79
C PRO A 630 -17.32 -19.55 12.97
N SER A 631 -17.65 -19.36 11.69
CA SER A 631 -17.10 -18.30 10.84
C SER A 631 -17.61 -16.89 11.17
N ASN A 632 -18.69 -16.78 11.96
CA ASN A 632 -19.34 -15.51 12.31
C ASN A 632 -18.57 -14.63 13.33
N VAL A 633 -17.35 -14.99 13.72
CA VAL A 633 -16.62 -14.27 14.78
C VAL A 633 -15.91 -13.01 14.25
N GLY A 634 -15.67 -12.92 12.94
CA GLY A 634 -15.07 -11.75 12.26
C GLY A 634 -15.98 -11.00 11.29
N TYR A 635 -17.26 -11.39 11.20
CA TYR A 635 -18.26 -10.77 10.34
C TYR A 635 -19.56 -10.62 11.13
N ALA A 636 -20.09 -9.40 11.21
CA ALA A 636 -21.38 -9.19 11.86
C ALA A 636 -22.49 -9.59 10.88
N ARG A 637 -23.06 -10.78 11.10
CA ARG A 637 -24.33 -11.18 10.50
C ARG A 637 -25.47 -10.69 11.38
N ASP A 638 -26.56 -10.23 10.76
CA ASP A 638 -27.73 -9.68 11.47
C ASP A 638 -28.29 -10.59 12.56
N LEU A 639 -28.05 -11.91 12.48
CA LEU A 639 -28.64 -12.90 13.37
C LEU A 639 -27.59 -13.90 13.88
N GLY A 640 -27.08 -13.64 15.08
CA GLY A 640 -26.15 -14.51 15.81
C GLY A 640 -26.77 -15.77 16.42
N PHE A 641 -27.79 -16.40 15.81
CA PHE A 641 -28.28 -17.72 16.23
C PHE A 641 -28.99 -18.45 15.08
N HIS A 642 -28.92 -19.78 15.07
CA HIS A 642 -29.65 -20.60 14.10
C HIS A 642 -30.94 -21.13 14.73
N ALA A 643 -32.07 -20.82 14.11
CA ALA A 643 -33.38 -21.28 14.58
C ALA A 643 -34.33 -21.52 13.42
N GLY A 644 -35.23 -22.49 13.58
CA GLY A 644 -36.25 -22.76 12.58
C GLY A 644 -37.49 -23.42 13.16
N VAL A 645 -38.58 -23.32 12.42
CA VAL A 645 -39.84 -24.00 12.69
C VAL A 645 -40.23 -24.77 11.45
N GLU A 646 -40.62 -26.03 11.65
CA GLU A 646 -41.11 -26.91 10.60
C GLU A 646 -42.54 -27.33 10.91
N LEU A 647 -43.41 -27.22 9.91
CA LEU A 647 -44.77 -27.74 9.91
C LEU A 647 -44.81 -28.94 8.99
N THR A 648 -45.15 -30.11 9.52
CA THR A 648 -45.21 -31.36 8.76
C THR A 648 -46.64 -31.90 8.81
N ASP A 649 -47.24 -32.15 7.65
CA ASP A 649 -48.47 -32.92 7.51
C ASP A 649 -48.13 -34.39 7.27
N THR A 650 -48.34 -35.21 8.30
CA THR A 650 -47.98 -36.63 8.30
C THR A 650 -48.83 -37.47 7.34
N GLU A 651 -49.97 -36.96 6.86
CA GLU A 651 -50.82 -37.67 5.89
C GLU A 651 -50.35 -37.44 4.45
N SER A 652 -50.03 -36.19 4.10
CA SER A 652 -49.64 -35.82 2.74
C SER A 652 -48.12 -35.87 2.48
N GLY A 653 -47.31 -36.05 3.51
CA GLY A 653 -45.84 -36.00 3.42
C GLY A 653 -45.31 -34.58 3.20
N ARG A 654 -46.17 -33.57 3.23
CA ARG A 654 -45.79 -32.17 2.99
C ARG A 654 -45.17 -31.56 4.22
N SER A 655 -44.08 -30.82 4.05
CA SER A 655 -43.52 -29.98 5.09
C SER A 655 -43.23 -28.56 4.61
N MET A 656 -43.30 -27.63 5.56
CA MET A 656 -42.88 -26.24 5.37
C MET A 656 -41.94 -25.87 6.50
N LYS A 657 -40.74 -25.42 6.16
CA LYS A 657 -39.71 -25.02 7.12
C LYS A 657 -39.40 -23.54 6.91
N PHE A 658 -39.27 -22.79 7.98
CA PHE A 658 -38.79 -21.40 7.92
C PHE A 658 -37.90 -21.14 9.13
N GLY A 659 -36.91 -20.29 8.94
CA GLY A 659 -35.93 -20.04 9.98
C GLY A 659 -34.91 -18.98 9.59
N VAL A 660 -33.89 -18.88 10.43
CA VAL A 660 -32.74 -17.99 10.28
C VAL A 660 -31.46 -18.78 10.54
N GLY A 661 -30.39 -18.46 9.82
CA GLY A 661 -29.10 -19.13 9.87
C GLY A 661 -28.71 -19.76 8.52
N GLU A 662 -28.09 -20.93 8.58
CA GLU A 662 -27.50 -21.59 7.41
C GLU A 662 -28.53 -22.24 6.47
N GLY A 663 -29.02 -21.44 5.53
CA GLY A 663 -29.97 -21.83 4.50
C GLY A 663 -29.46 -22.92 3.57
N ALA A 664 -28.18 -22.91 3.18
CA ALA A 664 -27.66 -23.93 2.26
C ALA A 664 -27.78 -25.36 2.83
N LEU A 665 -27.47 -25.54 4.11
CA LEU A 665 -27.70 -26.78 4.84
C LEU A 665 -29.18 -27.08 5.04
N ALA A 666 -29.98 -26.05 5.35
CA ALA A 666 -31.41 -26.24 5.61
C ALA A 666 -32.22 -26.63 4.37
N LEU A 667 -31.73 -26.30 3.17
CA LEU A 667 -32.38 -26.48 1.88
C LEU A 667 -31.80 -27.65 1.07
N SER A 668 -30.63 -28.18 1.45
CA SER A 668 -30.03 -29.34 0.78
C SER A 668 -30.75 -30.65 1.14
N SER A 669 -31.00 -31.49 0.13
CA SER A 669 -31.55 -32.84 0.35
C SER A 669 -30.48 -33.92 0.52
N GLN A 670 -29.21 -33.61 0.25
CA GLN A 670 -28.12 -34.58 0.38
C GLN A 670 -27.72 -34.70 1.85
N THR A 671 -27.98 -35.87 2.41
CA THR A 671 -27.76 -36.13 3.85
C THR A 671 -26.32 -36.55 4.15
N GLY A 672 -25.51 -36.80 3.13
CA GLY A 672 -24.09 -37.09 3.26
C GLY A 672 -23.21 -35.91 3.65
N PHE A 673 -23.71 -34.68 3.50
CA PHE A 673 -22.96 -33.44 3.61
C PHE A 673 -23.52 -32.54 4.72
N ASN A 674 -23.08 -32.79 5.96
CA ASN A 674 -23.61 -32.15 7.17
C ASN A 674 -22.59 -31.26 7.90
N LEU A 675 -21.56 -30.79 7.20
CA LEU A 675 -20.65 -29.75 7.71
C LEU A 675 -21.02 -28.41 7.11
N PHE A 676 -20.90 -27.32 7.87
CA PHE A 676 -21.05 -25.95 7.34
C PHE A 676 -20.12 -25.76 6.12
N SER A 677 -18.86 -26.17 6.28
CA SER A 677 -17.84 -26.12 5.24
C SER A 677 -18.15 -26.93 3.98
N ASP A 678 -19.12 -27.86 3.97
CA ASP A 678 -19.47 -28.62 2.76
C ASP A 678 -20.17 -27.73 1.71
N HIS A 679 -20.90 -26.71 2.18
CA HIS A 679 -21.75 -25.85 1.33
C HIS A 679 -21.20 -24.44 1.14
N ARG A 680 -20.10 -24.08 1.83
CA ARG A 680 -19.50 -22.76 1.71
C ARG A 680 -18.72 -22.60 0.39
N PRO A 681 -18.83 -21.45 -0.30
CA PRO A 681 -18.14 -21.22 -1.57
C PRO A 681 -16.61 -21.40 -1.53
N GLU A 682 -16.00 -21.08 -0.39
CA GLU A 682 -14.54 -21.02 -0.22
C GLU A 682 -13.94 -22.39 0.07
N SER A 683 -14.71 -23.26 0.76
CA SER A 683 -14.17 -24.47 1.37
C SER A 683 -14.84 -25.76 0.93
N GLY A 684 -16.07 -25.71 0.39
CA GLY A 684 -16.91 -26.85 0.06
C GLY A 684 -17.28 -26.93 -1.41
N GLY A 685 -17.68 -28.12 -1.86
CA GLY A 685 -18.05 -28.38 -3.25
C GLY A 685 -19.52 -28.75 -3.47
N VAL A 686 -20.36 -28.63 -2.44
CA VAL A 686 -21.78 -29.03 -2.49
C VAL A 686 -22.66 -27.80 -2.68
N ASN A 687 -23.16 -27.59 -3.90
CA ASN A 687 -23.98 -26.42 -4.27
C ASN A 687 -23.50 -25.09 -3.66
N PRO A 688 -22.21 -24.72 -3.80
CA PRO A 688 -21.65 -23.51 -3.16
C PRO A 688 -22.34 -22.22 -3.59
N VAL A 689 -23.01 -22.21 -4.75
CA VAL A 689 -23.80 -21.06 -5.22
C VAL A 689 -24.97 -20.74 -4.29
N LEU A 690 -25.55 -21.75 -3.64
CA LEU A 690 -26.54 -21.55 -2.59
C LEU A 690 -25.92 -21.00 -1.30
N GLY A 691 -24.64 -21.35 -1.06
CA GLY A 691 -23.84 -20.92 0.09
C GLY A 691 -23.67 -19.40 0.17
N PHE A 692 -23.53 -18.71 -0.97
CA PHE A 692 -23.43 -17.24 -1.01
C PHE A 692 -24.62 -16.52 -0.37
N ALA A 693 -25.83 -17.09 -0.40
CA ALA A 693 -27.01 -16.50 0.24
C ALA A 693 -27.39 -17.19 1.55
N SER A 694 -26.45 -17.93 2.16
CA SER A 694 -26.65 -18.62 3.44
C SER A 694 -26.18 -17.74 4.60
N GLY A 695 -26.90 -17.76 5.72
CA GLY A 695 -26.55 -16.98 6.92
C GLY A 695 -27.67 -16.08 7.46
N GLY A 696 -28.70 -15.79 6.65
CA GLY A 696 -29.87 -15.00 7.03
C GLY A 696 -31.16 -15.81 7.09
N ALA A 697 -32.27 -15.23 6.61
CA ALA A 697 -33.57 -15.90 6.65
C ALA A 697 -33.69 -16.95 5.54
N TYR A 698 -34.31 -18.08 5.86
CA TYR A 698 -34.60 -19.13 4.87
C TYR A 698 -36.04 -19.65 5.01
N ALA A 699 -36.58 -20.14 3.91
CA ALA A 699 -37.86 -20.85 3.89
C ALA A 699 -37.82 -21.97 2.85
N ALA A 700 -38.46 -23.10 3.16
CA ALA A 700 -38.55 -24.28 2.32
C ALA A 700 -39.97 -24.86 2.35
N SER A 701 -40.43 -25.37 1.21
CA SER A 701 -41.61 -26.23 1.14
C SER A 701 -41.23 -27.52 0.43
N THR A 702 -41.46 -28.64 1.09
CA THR A 702 -41.14 -29.98 0.61
C THR A 702 -42.42 -30.79 0.48
N PHE A 703 -42.51 -31.61 -0.57
CA PHE A 703 -43.63 -32.53 -0.75
C PHE A 703 -43.24 -33.71 -1.63
N ASP A 704 -43.90 -34.84 -1.40
CA ASP A 704 -43.69 -36.06 -2.18
C ASP A 704 -44.59 -36.09 -3.41
N MET A 705 -44.01 -36.37 -4.56
CA MET A 705 -44.68 -36.66 -5.83
C MET A 705 -44.62 -38.16 -6.11
N ASP A 706 -45.79 -38.76 -6.39
CA ASP A 706 -45.94 -40.18 -6.73
C ASP A 706 -45.35 -41.19 -5.71
N GLY A 707 -45.10 -40.75 -4.47
CA GLY A 707 -44.68 -41.59 -3.34
C GLY A 707 -43.19 -41.91 -3.26
N GLU A 708 -42.39 -41.48 -4.23
CA GLU A 708 -40.94 -41.73 -4.28
C GLU A 708 -40.12 -40.45 -4.53
N LEU A 709 -40.59 -39.53 -5.38
CA LEU A 709 -39.85 -38.31 -5.71
C LEU A 709 -40.18 -37.20 -4.71
N GLN A 710 -39.19 -36.76 -3.94
CA GLN A 710 -39.33 -35.59 -3.09
C GLN A 710 -38.94 -34.33 -3.87
N VAL A 711 -39.77 -33.30 -3.80
CA VAL A 711 -39.53 -31.98 -4.41
C VAL A 711 -39.54 -30.91 -3.32
N SER A 712 -38.47 -30.12 -3.26
CA SER A 712 -38.29 -29.02 -2.33
C SER A 712 -38.12 -27.70 -3.08
N PHE A 713 -38.86 -26.67 -2.65
CA PHE A 713 -38.68 -25.29 -3.11
C PHE A 713 -38.15 -24.48 -1.92
N GLY A 714 -36.98 -23.88 -2.09
CA GLY A 714 -36.27 -23.13 -1.06
C GLY A 714 -35.97 -21.70 -1.47
N VAL A 715 -35.89 -20.81 -0.49
CA VAL A 715 -35.27 -19.49 -0.62
C VAL A 715 -34.41 -19.21 0.61
N THR A 716 -33.32 -18.46 0.42
CA THR A 716 -32.43 -18.02 1.50
C THR A 716 -31.85 -16.64 1.18
N THR A 717 -31.52 -15.88 2.22
CA THR A 717 -30.90 -14.55 2.10
C THR A 717 -29.69 -14.44 3.00
N THR A 718 -28.79 -13.53 2.68
CA THR A 718 -27.70 -13.10 3.58
C THR A 718 -27.56 -11.57 3.58
N HIS A 719 -27.13 -11.04 4.73
CA HIS A 719 -26.68 -9.67 4.91
C HIS A 719 -25.50 -9.74 5.89
N GLU A 720 -24.32 -9.33 5.42
CA GLU A 720 -23.06 -9.50 6.15
C GLU A 720 -22.25 -8.21 6.13
N GLN A 721 -21.92 -7.70 7.32
CA GLN A 721 -21.05 -6.55 7.49
C GLN A 721 -19.63 -7.02 7.80
N ALA A 722 -18.64 -6.46 7.11
CA ALA A 722 -17.24 -6.74 7.36
C ALA A 722 -16.75 -5.89 8.54
N LEU A 723 -16.99 -6.36 9.77
CA LEU A 723 -16.65 -5.66 11.01
C LEU A 723 -15.71 -6.50 11.89
N TYR A 724 -14.67 -5.88 12.42
CA TYR A 724 -13.80 -6.42 13.46
C TYR A 724 -14.18 -5.85 14.83
N VAL A 725 -14.26 -6.71 15.85
CA VAL A 725 -14.55 -6.30 17.23
C VAL A 725 -13.26 -6.26 18.04
N MET A 726 -12.87 -5.07 18.53
CA MET A 726 -11.65 -4.91 19.29
C MET A 726 -11.71 -5.59 20.67
N PRO A 727 -10.74 -6.47 21.01
CA PRO A 727 -10.69 -7.13 22.31
C PRO A 727 -10.59 -6.12 23.46
N GLY A 728 -11.42 -6.30 24.49
CA GLY A 728 -11.38 -5.49 25.72
C GLY A 728 -12.17 -4.19 25.68
N THR A 729 -12.32 -3.54 24.52
CA THR A 729 -13.20 -2.36 24.35
C THR A 729 -14.59 -2.73 23.84
N GLY A 730 -14.68 -3.76 22.99
CA GLY A 730 -15.93 -4.14 22.32
C GLY A 730 -16.36 -3.18 21.20
N GLU A 731 -15.46 -2.30 20.75
CA GLU A 731 -15.70 -1.39 19.62
C GLU A 731 -15.66 -2.15 18.30
N GLU A 732 -16.65 -1.92 17.45
CA GLU A 732 -16.75 -2.47 16.10
C GLU A 732 -16.07 -1.51 15.11
N ARG A 733 -15.18 -2.03 14.25
CA ARG A 733 -14.51 -1.28 13.18
C ARG A 733 -14.73 -1.99 11.86
N ALA A 734 -14.96 -1.25 10.78
CA ALA A 734 -15.00 -1.85 9.46
C ALA A 734 -13.63 -2.41 9.08
N LEU A 735 -13.64 -3.62 8.52
CA LEU A 735 -12.46 -4.24 7.92
C LEU A 735 -12.21 -3.69 6.51
N PHE A 736 -13.27 -3.22 5.86
CA PHE A 736 -13.24 -2.55 4.56
C PHE A 736 -14.10 -1.29 4.71
N ASP A 737 -13.46 -0.15 4.91
CA ASP A 737 -14.18 1.12 4.86
C ASP A 737 -14.74 1.28 3.42
N SER A 738 -15.80 2.08 3.24
CA SER A 738 -16.40 2.36 1.92
C SER A 738 -16.98 1.19 1.08
N VAL A 739 -16.88 -0.07 1.53
CA VAL A 739 -17.51 -1.24 0.87
C VAL A 739 -18.91 -1.48 1.46
N ALA A 740 -19.93 -1.53 0.61
CA ALA A 740 -21.29 -1.83 1.06
C ALA A 740 -21.40 -3.25 1.68
N PRO A 741 -22.26 -3.46 2.70
CA PRO A 741 -22.50 -4.79 3.25
C PRO A 741 -22.84 -5.82 2.18
N TYR A 742 -22.29 -7.02 2.29
CA TYR A 742 -22.56 -8.10 1.34
C TYR A 742 -24.02 -8.55 1.45
N GLN A 743 -24.72 -8.56 0.32
CA GLN A 743 -26.14 -8.88 0.23
C GLN A 743 -26.40 -9.87 -0.90
N ALA A 744 -27.01 -11.01 -0.56
CA ALA A 744 -27.40 -12.00 -1.55
C ALA A 744 -28.74 -12.66 -1.24
N PHE A 745 -29.44 -13.05 -2.30
CA PHE A 745 -30.67 -13.83 -2.28
C PHE A 745 -30.52 -15.04 -3.19
N ALA A 746 -30.92 -16.22 -2.74
CA ALA A 746 -30.99 -17.41 -3.59
C ALA A 746 -32.36 -18.08 -3.51
N ALA A 747 -32.84 -18.51 -4.68
CA ALA A 747 -33.96 -19.44 -4.83
C ALA A 747 -33.44 -20.79 -5.30
N ASN A 748 -33.97 -21.87 -4.75
CA ASN A 748 -33.52 -23.23 -5.01
C ASN A 748 -34.72 -24.16 -5.26
N ILE A 749 -34.59 -25.01 -6.27
CA ILE A 749 -35.47 -26.16 -6.49
C ILE A 749 -34.60 -27.39 -6.34
N ASP A 750 -34.96 -28.27 -5.43
CA ASP A 750 -34.23 -29.50 -5.16
C ASP A 750 -35.14 -30.73 -5.33
N LEU A 751 -34.59 -31.76 -5.97
CA LEU A 751 -35.25 -33.01 -6.31
C LEU A 751 -34.44 -34.15 -5.70
N SER A 752 -35.10 -35.04 -4.96
CA SER A 752 -34.49 -36.24 -4.39
C SER A 752 -35.28 -37.47 -4.78
N TYR A 753 -34.61 -38.43 -5.44
CA TYR A 753 -35.23 -39.66 -5.92
C TYR A 753 -34.45 -40.90 -5.44
N PRO A 754 -35.07 -41.78 -4.64
CA PRO A 754 -34.46 -43.03 -4.23
C PRO A 754 -34.48 -44.01 -5.41
N LEU A 755 -33.33 -44.25 -6.04
CA LEU A 755 -33.20 -45.27 -7.09
C LEU A 755 -33.32 -46.69 -6.54
N SER A 756 -32.95 -46.88 -5.27
CA SER A 756 -33.07 -48.13 -4.51
C SER A 756 -32.96 -47.85 -3.01
N ASP A 757 -33.15 -48.87 -2.17
CA ASP A 757 -32.93 -48.78 -0.71
C ASP A 757 -31.49 -48.35 -0.32
N LEU A 758 -30.54 -48.42 -1.25
CA LEU A 758 -29.12 -48.13 -1.00
C LEU A 758 -28.61 -46.92 -1.77
N VAL A 759 -29.38 -46.33 -2.70
CA VAL A 759 -28.91 -45.27 -3.60
C VAL A 759 -30.00 -44.24 -3.83
N THR A 760 -29.68 -42.99 -3.57
CA THR A 760 -30.52 -41.81 -3.83
C THR A 760 -29.77 -40.89 -4.79
N VAL A 761 -30.49 -40.32 -5.76
CA VAL A 761 -29.97 -39.27 -6.63
C VAL A 761 -30.66 -37.96 -6.32
N ASN A 762 -29.89 -36.89 -6.40
CA ASN A 762 -30.34 -35.54 -6.13
C ASN A 762 -30.07 -34.65 -7.34
N GLY A 763 -30.94 -33.68 -7.57
CA GLY A 763 -30.76 -32.67 -8.60
C GLY A 763 -31.29 -31.34 -8.12
N SER A 764 -30.49 -30.29 -8.19
CA SER A 764 -30.91 -28.96 -7.79
C SER A 764 -30.68 -27.91 -8.87
N LEU A 765 -31.58 -26.93 -8.94
CA LEU A 765 -31.45 -25.71 -9.71
C LEU A 765 -31.43 -24.53 -8.73
N THR A 766 -30.34 -23.79 -8.68
CA THR A 766 -30.17 -22.62 -7.82
C THR A 766 -30.09 -21.36 -8.69
N GLN A 767 -30.86 -20.34 -8.35
CA GLN A 767 -30.73 -18.98 -8.88
C GLN A 767 -30.28 -18.07 -7.74
N LEU A 768 -29.08 -17.51 -7.86
CA LEU A 768 -28.49 -16.56 -6.93
C LEU A 768 -28.51 -15.16 -7.55
N HIS A 769 -28.82 -14.17 -6.73
CA HIS A 769 -28.67 -12.75 -7.00
C HIS A 769 -27.83 -12.13 -5.89
N GLU A 770 -26.67 -11.58 -6.24
CA GLU A 770 -25.77 -10.85 -5.35
C GLU A 770 -25.94 -9.37 -5.67
N ALA A 771 -26.40 -8.56 -4.72
CA ALA A 771 -26.71 -7.13 -4.97
C ALA A 771 -25.48 -6.22 -4.86
N THR A 772 -24.48 -6.64 -4.07
CA THR A 772 -23.27 -5.87 -3.73
C THR A 772 -21.99 -6.66 -3.98
N GLY A 773 -22.04 -7.64 -4.90
CA GLY A 773 -20.89 -8.48 -5.18
C GLY A 773 -21.01 -9.36 -6.42
N LEU A 774 -19.91 -10.07 -6.68
CA LEU A 774 -19.72 -11.01 -7.78
C LEU A 774 -19.03 -12.27 -7.26
N LEU A 775 -19.77 -13.37 -7.11
CA LEU A 775 -19.25 -14.63 -6.57
C LEU A 775 -18.52 -14.42 -5.22
N GLY A 776 -19.14 -13.63 -4.35
CA GLY A 776 -18.64 -13.25 -3.03
C GLY A 776 -17.56 -12.18 -3.02
N ALA A 777 -17.03 -11.78 -4.18
CA ALA A 777 -16.13 -10.65 -4.25
C ALA A 777 -16.93 -9.34 -4.19
N GLN A 778 -16.38 -8.36 -3.49
CA GLN A 778 -16.90 -7.00 -3.40
C GLN A 778 -15.79 -6.04 -3.82
N GLY A 779 -16.15 -4.86 -4.28
CA GLY A 779 -15.18 -3.83 -4.62
C GLY A 779 -15.57 -2.49 -4.00
N GLY A 780 -14.57 -1.65 -3.75
CA GLY A 780 -14.75 -0.28 -3.26
C GLY A 780 -14.67 0.75 -4.38
N SER A 781 -15.34 1.89 -4.19
CA SER A 781 -15.14 3.09 -5.00
C SER A 781 -15.31 2.84 -6.51
N MET A 782 -14.40 3.30 -7.37
CA MET A 782 -14.47 3.07 -8.83
C MET A 782 -14.38 1.58 -9.26
N LEU A 783 -14.01 0.67 -8.35
CA LEU A 783 -14.01 -0.78 -8.55
C LEU A 783 -15.26 -1.46 -7.97
N ALA A 784 -16.27 -0.68 -7.56
CA ALA A 784 -17.49 -1.18 -6.96
C ALA A 784 -18.21 -2.22 -7.83
N LEU A 785 -18.72 -3.24 -7.15
CA LEU A 785 -19.52 -4.32 -7.72
C LEU A 785 -21.00 -4.22 -7.29
N GLU A 786 -21.40 -3.06 -6.77
CA GLU A 786 -22.80 -2.72 -6.48
C GLU A 786 -23.65 -2.77 -7.75
N GLY A 787 -24.95 -3.05 -7.66
CA GLY A 787 -25.79 -3.36 -8.83
C GLY A 787 -25.71 -4.83 -9.26
N GLY A 788 -24.63 -5.51 -8.87
CA GLY A 788 -24.65 -6.94 -8.60
C GLY A 788 -24.53 -7.88 -9.80
N ALA A 789 -24.68 -9.17 -9.50
CA ALA A 789 -24.60 -10.26 -10.48
C ALA A 789 -25.61 -11.38 -10.20
N ASP A 790 -26.07 -12.01 -11.28
CA ASP A 790 -26.95 -13.16 -11.24
C ASP A 790 -26.19 -14.44 -11.61
N THR A 791 -26.28 -15.47 -10.76
CA THR A 791 -25.69 -16.79 -11.01
C THR A 791 -26.77 -17.86 -11.08
N THR A 792 -26.82 -18.60 -12.18
CA THR A 792 -27.66 -19.80 -12.32
C THR A 792 -26.79 -21.05 -12.19
N ALA A 793 -27.14 -21.96 -11.29
CA ALA A 793 -26.40 -23.19 -11.06
C ALA A 793 -27.26 -24.45 -11.13
N LEU A 794 -26.71 -25.50 -11.74
CA LEU A 794 -27.23 -26.86 -11.73
C LEU A 794 -26.31 -27.74 -10.90
N THR A 795 -26.87 -28.43 -9.91
CA THR A 795 -26.14 -29.38 -9.07
C THR A 795 -26.72 -30.78 -9.22
N PHE A 796 -25.84 -31.76 -9.39
CA PHE A 796 -26.18 -33.17 -9.34
C PHE A 796 -25.57 -33.80 -8.08
N GLY A 797 -26.33 -34.69 -7.45
CA GLY A 797 -25.95 -35.37 -6.22
C GLY A 797 -26.21 -36.87 -6.27
N LEU A 798 -25.44 -37.61 -5.49
CA LEU A 798 -25.59 -39.05 -5.28
C LEU A 798 -25.25 -39.37 -3.83
N ASP A 799 -26.20 -39.97 -3.11
CA ASP A 799 -25.99 -40.58 -1.81
C ASP A 799 -26.15 -42.10 -1.94
N ALA A 800 -25.15 -42.85 -1.52
CA ALA A 800 -25.16 -44.31 -1.57
C ALA A 800 -24.67 -44.92 -0.24
N GLN A 801 -25.31 -46.01 0.18
CA GLN A 801 -24.95 -46.78 1.36
C GLN A 801 -24.68 -48.25 0.96
N PRO A 802 -23.53 -48.57 0.32
CA PRO A 802 -23.26 -49.94 -0.18
C PRO A 802 -23.25 -51.02 0.90
N SER A 803 -22.98 -50.64 2.15
CA SER A 803 -23.06 -51.54 3.31
C SER A 803 -23.40 -50.74 4.57
N ALA A 804 -23.75 -51.43 5.66
CA ALA A 804 -24.00 -50.79 6.96
C ALA A 804 -22.80 -50.00 7.53
N ARG A 805 -21.59 -50.17 6.97
CA ARG A 805 -20.37 -49.48 7.42
C ARG A 805 -19.85 -48.43 6.45
N ILE A 806 -20.31 -48.43 5.19
CA ILE A 806 -19.74 -47.57 4.14
C ILE A 806 -20.85 -46.67 3.61
N SER A 807 -20.63 -45.37 3.71
CA SER A 807 -21.42 -44.33 3.04
C SER A 807 -20.57 -43.66 1.95
N LEU A 808 -21.19 -43.34 0.83
CA LEU A 808 -20.59 -42.62 -0.29
C LEU A 808 -21.53 -41.47 -0.66
N SER A 809 -21.00 -40.27 -0.75
CA SER A 809 -21.74 -39.08 -1.17
C SER A 809 -20.93 -38.32 -2.19
N ALA A 810 -21.58 -37.86 -3.26
CA ALA A 810 -20.94 -37.09 -4.32
C ALA A 810 -21.84 -35.97 -4.79
N SER A 811 -21.27 -34.79 -5.03
CA SER A 811 -21.94 -33.63 -5.59
C SER A 811 -21.08 -32.97 -6.66
N MET A 812 -21.72 -32.46 -7.71
CA MET A 812 -21.09 -31.68 -8.77
C MET A 812 -22.01 -30.53 -9.18
N THR A 813 -21.47 -29.32 -9.20
CA THR A 813 -22.18 -28.08 -9.55
C THR A 813 -21.54 -27.45 -10.78
N MET A 814 -22.38 -26.99 -11.71
CA MET A 814 -22.01 -26.14 -12.84
C MET A 814 -22.81 -24.83 -12.74
N ALA A 815 -22.15 -23.69 -12.88
CA ALA A 815 -22.75 -22.39 -12.69
C ALA A 815 -22.38 -21.42 -13.82
N GLN A 816 -23.30 -20.51 -14.14
CA GLN A 816 -23.08 -19.41 -15.07
C GLN A 816 -23.47 -18.10 -14.42
N THR A 817 -22.57 -17.14 -14.44
CA THR A 817 -22.77 -15.81 -13.86
C THR A 817 -22.82 -14.74 -14.95
N ARG A 818 -23.76 -13.82 -14.81
CA ARG A 818 -23.98 -12.67 -15.70
C ARG A 818 -24.23 -11.43 -14.85
N THR A 819 -23.78 -10.28 -15.34
CA THR A 819 -24.01 -9.01 -14.65
C THR A 819 -25.40 -8.48 -14.96
N THR A 820 -25.95 -7.75 -14.00
CA THR A 820 -27.14 -6.90 -14.15
C THR A 820 -26.80 -5.43 -14.46
N ALA A 821 -25.49 -5.13 -14.58
CA ALA A 821 -24.77 -3.84 -14.54
C ALA A 821 -24.21 -3.56 -13.13
N PHE A 822 -22.93 -3.19 -13.04
CA PHE A 822 -22.38 -2.62 -11.82
C PHE A 822 -22.74 -1.13 -11.78
N ASP A 823 -23.50 -0.72 -10.76
CA ASP A 823 -23.89 0.66 -10.55
C ASP A 823 -22.68 1.45 -10.03
N GLY A 824 -22.35 2.57 -10.69
CA GLY A 824 -21.35 3.52 -10.19
C GLY A 824 -19.87 3.19 -10.42
N GLY A 825 -19.51 1.92 -10.71
CA GLY A 825 -18.13 1.50 -10.98
C GLY A 825 -17.68 1.59 -12.45
N LEU A 826 -16.37 1.46 -12.67
CA LEU A 826 -15.75 1.39 -14.01
C LEU A 826 -15.58 -0.04 -14.54
N LEU A 827 -16.13 -1.03 -13.82
CA LEU A 827 -16.07 -2.44 -14.18
C LEU A 827 -17.35 -2.92 -14.88
N ASP A 828 -17.21 -3.95 -15.71
CA ASP A 828 -18.31 -4.76 -16.22
C ASP A 828 -17.89 -6.23 -16.36
N ILE A 829 -18.84 -7.12 -16.67
CA ILE A 829 -18.53 -8.50 -17.09
C ILE A 829 -18.45 -8.50 -18.63
N ALA A 830 -17.23 -8.41 -19.14
CA ALA A 830 -16.94 -8.45 -20.57
C ALA A 830 -17.29 -9.82 -21.19
N GLU A 831 -17.03 -10.91 -20.45
CA GLU A 831 -17.36 -12.27 -20.87
C GLU A 831 -18.06 -13.06 -19.75
N ARG A 832 -19.13 -13.79 -20.10
CA ARG A 832 -19.88 -14.63 -19.15
C ARG A 832 -18.93 -15.54 -18.36
N ILE A 833 -19.11 -15.57 -17.04
CA ILE A 833 -18.29 -16.39 -16.15
C ILE A 833 -18.92 -17.78 -16.04
N ASP A 834 -18.16 -18.81 -16.40
CA ASP A 834 -18.54 -20.21 -16.24
C ASP A 834 -17.71 -20.81 -15.08
N SER A 835 -18.39 -21.42 -14.11
CA SER A 835 -17.77 -21.95 -12.88
C SER A 835 -18.19 -23.38 -12.57
N THR A 836 -17.32 -24.15 -11.90
CA THR A 836 -17.63 -25.50 -11.44
C THR A 836 -17.21 -25.75 -10.00
N ALA A 837 -17.92 -26.67 -9.32
CA ALA A 837 -17.56 -27.18 -8.00
C ALA A 837 -17.84 -28.68 -7.93
N ALA A 838 -17.13 -29.41 -7.09
CA ALA A 838 -17.38 -30.82 -6.88
C ALA A 838 -16.91 -31.29 -5.50
N GLN A 839 -17.62 -32.25 -4.91
CA GLN A 839 -17.19 -32.89 -3.68
C GLN A 839 -17.56 -34.36 -3.67
N VAL A 840 -16.62 -35.22 -3.30
CA VAL A 840 -16.84 -36.65 -3.11
C VAL A 840 -16.39 -37.02 -1.70
N SER A 841 -17.24 -37.69 -0.94
CA SER A 841 -16.97 -38.10 0.43
C SER A 841 -17.28 -39.57 0.66
N VAL A 842 -16.36 -40.27 1.32
CA VAL A 842 -16.50 -41.66 1.73
C VAL A 842 -16.42 -41.73 3.24
N GLY A 843 -17.49 -42.20 3.87
CA GLY A 843 -17.54 -42.48 5.30
C GLY A 843 -17.34 -43.97 5.55
N TYR A 844 -16.45 -44.32 6.48
CA TYR A 844 -16.29 -45.67 7.01
C TYR A 844 -16.58 -45.67 8.51
N GLN A 845 -17.53 -46.48 8.92
CA GLN A 845 -17.91 -46.66 10.32
C GLN A 845 -17.32 -47.95 10.88
N ALA A 846 -16.96 -47.89 12.15
CA ALA A 846 -16.38 -48.98 12.91
C ALA A 846 -15.05 -49.51 12.35
N LEU A 847 -14.07 -48.61 12.27
CA LEU A 847 -12.72 -48.90 11.78
C LEU A 847 -11.91 -49.72 12.78
N PHE A 848 -11.85 -49.27 14.03
CA PHE A 848 -11.17 -49.95 15.13
C PHE A 848 -12.12 -50.35 16.26
N SER A 849 -13.25 -49.67 16.41
CA SER A 849 -14.24 -49.93 17.47
C SER A 849 -15.67 -49.77 16.93
N ASN A 850 -16.71 -50.15 17.67
CA ASN A 850 -18.08 -49.92 17.18
C ASN A 850 -18.54 -48.45 17.27
N SER A 851 -17.69 -47.57 17.82
CA SER A 851 -17.99 -46.16 18.09
C SER A 851 -17.08 -45.19 17.35
N ASP A 852 -16.21 -45.67 16.47
CA ASP A 852 -15.34 -44.82 15.67
C ASP A 852 -15.76 -44.76 14.21
N GLY A 853 -15.28 -43.73 13.53
CA GLY A 853 -15.47 -43.54 12.10
C GLY A 853 -14.36 -42.72 11.49
N VAL A 854 -14.20 -42.86 10.18
CA VAL A 854 -13.38 -41.96 9.35
C VAL A 854 -14.19 -41.46 8.16
N ARG A 855 -14.04 -40.18 7.81
CA ARG A 855 -14.53 -39.56 6.59
C ARG A 855 -13.32 -39.11 5.77
N PHE A 856 -13.28 -39.54 4.51
CA PHE A 856 -12.35 -39.03 3.51
C PHE A 856 -13.12 -38.21 2.49
N SER A 857 -12.65 -37.03 2.16
CA SER A 857 -13.30 -36.13 1.21
C SER A 857 -12.29 -35.60 0.19
N MET A 858 -12.68 -35.60 -1.08
CA MET A 858 -12.03 -34.85 -2.15
C MET A 858 -12.93 -33.66 -2.47
N VAL A 859 -12.39 -32.45 -2.36
CA VAL A 859 -13.17 -31.20 -2.44
C VAL A 859 -12.57 -30.28 -3.47
N GLN A 860 -13.37 -29.88 -4.44
CA GLN A 860 -13.13 -28.77 -5.36
C GLN A 860 -14.16 -27.68 -5.03
N PRO A 861 -13.76 -26.61 -4.33
CA PRO A 861 -14.61 -25.44 -4.14
C PRO A 861 -15.01 -24.78 -5.45
N LEU A 862 -15.90 -23.79 -5.40
CA LEU A 862 -16.33 -23.08 -6.60
C LEU A 862 -15.12 -22.47 -7.31
N HIS A 863 -14.91 -22.83 -8.56
CA HIS A 863 -13.77 -22.42 -9.37
C HIS A 863 -14.25 -21.86 -10.70
N ILE A 864 -13.73 -20.69 -11.06
CA ILE A 864 -13.97 -20.05 -12.36
C ILE A 864 -13.15 -20.77 -13.43
N GLU A 865 -13.82 -21.38 -14.40
CA GLU A 865 -13.17 -22.05 -15.53
C GLU A 865 -12.81 -21.05 -16.63
N SER A 866 -13.69 -20.06 -16.86
CA SER A 866 -13.51 -19.01 -17.87
C SER A 866 -14.42 -17.81 -17.55
N GLY A 867 -14.03 -16.63 -18.04
CA GLY A 867 -14.77 -15.38 -17.93
C GLY A 867 -13.80 -14.19 -17.99
N ALA A 868 -14.33 -12.98 -18.10
CA ALA A 868 -13.52 -11.78 -18.07
C ALA A 868 -14.30 -10.60 -17.50
N LEU A 869 -13.63 -9.75 -16.72
CA LEU A 869 -14.11 -8.42 -16.38
C LEU A 869 -13.62 -7.42 -17.43
N GLY A 870 -14.42 -6.41 -17.75
CA GLY A 870 -13.93 -5.25 -18.49
C GLY A 870 -13.68 -4.10 -17.53
N TYR A 871 -12.58 -3.39 -17.70
CA TYR A 871 -12.35 -2.08 -17.10
C TYR A 871 -12.50 -1.03 -18.20
N THR A 872 -13.25 0.04 -17.93
CA THR A 872 -13.20 1.19 -18.83
C THR A 872 -13.33 2.51 -18.12
N GLY A 873 -12.24 3.29 -18.18
CA GLY A 873 -12.18 4.66 -17.74
C GLY A 873 -11.52 5.57 -18.76
N MET A 874 -11.16 6.77 -18.32
CA MET A 874 -10.28 7.68 -19.05
C MET A 874 -8.83 7.52 -18.57
N ALA A 875 -7.88 7.79 -19.45
CA ALA A 875 -6.46 7.90 -19.15
C ALA A 875 -5.84 9.01 -20.00
N VAL A 876 -4.66 9.49 -19.62
CA VAL A 876 -3.93 10.46 -20.42
C VAL A 876 -3.40 9.78 -21.68
N THR A 877 -3.84 10.26 -22.84
CA THR A 877 -3.43 9.76 -24.16
C THR A 877 -2.38 10.63 -24.84
N ASP A 878 -2.31 11.91 -24.45
CA ASP A 878 -1.26 12.84 -24.85
C ASP A 878 -0.60 13.42 -23.60
N ARG A 879 0.65 13.03 -23.35
CA ARG A 879 1.41 13.46 -22.17
C ARG A 879 1.99 14.87 -22.31
N GLU A 880 1.96 15.49 -23.51
CA GLU A 880 2.33 16.91 -23.69
C GLU A 880 1.21 17.82 -23.17
N THR A 881 -0.02 17.48 -23.51
CA THR A 881 -1.19 18.36 -23.29
C THR A 881 -2.08 17.93 -22.14
N GLY A 882 -1.93 16.70 -21.64
CA GLY A 882 -2.86 16.09 -20.69
C GLY A 882 -4.16 15.62 -21.36
N GLU A 883 -4.22 15.48 -22.69
CA GLU A 883 -5.46 15.09 -23.37
C GLU A 883 -5.92 13.69 -22.93
N LEU A 884 -7.14 13.62 -22.38
CA LEU A 884 -7.76 12.40 -21.91
C LEU A 884 -8.41 11.62 -23.05
N GLY A 885 -8.22 10.30 -23.06
CA GLY A 885 -8.88 9.37 -23.96
C GLY A 885 -9.38 8.12 -23.24
N VAL A 886 -10.29 7.39 -23.90
CA VAL A 886 -10.88 6.18 -23.32
C VAL A 886 -9.85 5.05 -23.29
N GLN A 887 -9.58 4.52 -22.10
CA GLN A 887 -8.78 3.32 -21.87
C GLN A 887 -9.73 2.16 -21.56
N SER A 888 -9.68 1.09 -22.35
CA SER A 888 -10.46 -0.13 -22.09
C SER A 888 -9.52 -1.31 -21.97
N ASP A 889 -9.64 -2.04 -20.86
CA ASP A 889 -8.89 -3.25 -20.59
C ASP A 889 -9.84 -4.41 -20.29
N THR A 890 -9.39 -5.64 -20.54
CA THR A 890 -10.18 -6.86 -20.27
C THR A 890 -9.39 -7.76 -19.36
N TRP A 891 -9.90 -8.03 -18.17
CA TRP A 891 -9.32 -8.79 -17.08
C TRP A 891 -9.76 -10.26 -17.11
N GLU A 892 -8.91 -11.16 -17.60
CA GLU A 892 -9.26 -12.57 -17.73
C GLU A 892 -9.36 -13.23 -16.35
N LEU A 893 -10.47 -13.94 -16.12
CA LEU A 893 -10.73 -14.66 -14.88
C LEU A 893 -10.35 -16.13 -15.00
N GLY A 894 -10.08 -16.73 -13.85
CA GLY A 894 -9.71 -18.14 -13.69
C GLY A 894 -8.29 -18.29 -13.15
N GLY A 895 -7.79 -19.51 -13.19
CA GLY A 895 -6.52 -19.87 -12.56
C GLY A 895 -6.37 -21.38 -12.53
N ARG A 896 -5.43 -21.89 -11.73
CA ARG A 896 -5.34 -23.32 -11.45
C ARG A 896 -6.44 -23.75 -10.50
N ARG A 897 -7.19 -24.75 -10.93
CA ARG A 897 -8.26 -25.37 -10.15
C ARG A 897 -7.76 -25.87 -8.79
N PRO A 898 -8.34 -25.38 -7.67
CA PRO A 898 -8.01 -25.88 -6.35
C PRO A 898 -8.68 -27.22 -6.09
N VAL A 899 -7.91 -28.18 -5.59
CA VAL A 899 -8.44 -29.48 -5.14
C VAL A 899 -7.85 -29.78 -3.78
N TYR A 900 -8.69 -30.17 -2.83
CA TYR A 900 -8.31 -30.52 -1.46
C TYR A 900 -8.63 -31.98 -1.17
N ALA A 901 -7.76 -32.64 -0.43
CA ALA A 901 -8.06 -33.88 0.28
C ALA A 901 -8.27 -33.57 1.76
N GLU A 902 -9.36 -34.08 2.34
CA GLU A 902 -9.67 -33.97 3.76
C GLU A 902 -9.88 -35.35 4.37
N VAL A 903 -9.35 -35.55 5.58
CA VAL A 903 -9.58 -36.71 6.42
C VAL A 903 -10.06 -36.24 7.78
N ILE A 904 -11.15 -36.83 8.27
CA ILE A 904 -11.66 -36.62 9.62
C ILE A 904 -11.84 -37.98 10.28
N TYR A 905 -11.19 -38.21 11.40
CA TYR A 905 -11.37 -39.37 12.27
C TYR A 905 -12.00 -38.92 13.58
N ALA A 906 -12.99 -39.67 14.08
CA ALA A 906 -13.60 -39.40 15.36
C ALA A 906 -13.89 -40.71 16.11
N THR A 907 -13.67 -40.69 17.42
CA THR A 907 -13.92 -41.84 18.29
C THR A 907 -14.33 -41.41 19.70
N GLN A 908 -15.08 -42.29 20.36
CA GLN A 908 -15.49 -42.15 21.74
C GLN A 908 -14.56 -42.94 22.66
N LEU A 909 -14.06 -42.31 23.73
CA LEU A 909 -13.04 -42.89 24.62
C LEU A 909 -13.64 -43.35 25.95
N GLY A 910 -14.20 -44.56 25.97
CA GLY A 910 -14.77 -45.14 27.18
C GLY A 910 -16.22 -44.70 27.43
N SER A 911 -16.46 -43.78 28.37
CA SER A 911 -17.81 -43.26 28.67
C SER A 911 -18.32 -42.30 27.58
N SER A 912 -19.60 -41.90 27.62
CA SER A 912 -20.23 -40.92 26.71
C SER A 912 -19.57 -39.56 26.69
N ASP A 913 -18.76 -39.27 27.70
CA ASP A 913 -18.35 -37.92 28.05
C ASP A 913 -16.92 -37.60 27.57
N ARG A 914 -16.26 -38.54 26.89
CA ARG A 914 -14.89 -38.41 26.40
C ARG A 914 -14.82 -38.69 24.91
N ARG A 915 -14.26 -37.76 24.14
CA ARG A 915 -14.15 -37.86 22.68
C ARG A 915 -12.77 -37.45 22.20
N LEU A 916 -12.33 -38.08 21.12
CA LEU A 916 -11.12 -37.74 20.39
C LEU A 916 -11.47 -37.60 18.91
N SER A 917 -11.07 -36.50 18.30
CA SER A 917 -11.08 -36.35 16.85
C SER A 917 -9.71 -35.90 16.33
N VAL A 918 -9.39 -36.36 15.14
CA VAL A 918 -8.20 -35.99 14.38
C VAL A 918 -8.68 -35.55 13.01
N PHE A 919 -8.17 -34.44 12.51
CA PHE A 919 -8.55 -33.92 11.21
C PHE A 919 -7.32 -33.42 10.46
N SER A 920 -7.38 -33.49 9.14
CA SER A 920 -6.36 -32.96 8.26
C SER A 920 -6.96 -32.58 6.92
N ARG A 921 -6.55 -31.44 6.38
CA ARG A 921 -6.87 -30.98 5.03
C ARG A 921 -5.57 -30.64 4.30
N GLN A 922 -5.44 -31.08 3.06
CA GLN A 922 -4.27 -30.84 2.22
C GLN A 922 -4.70 -30.37 0.85
N GLN A 923 -4.07 -29.32 0.34
CA GLN A 923 -4.25 -28.87 -1.03
C GLN A 923 -3.40 -29.73 -1.98
N LEU A 924 -4.02 -30.27 -3.03
CA LEU A 924 -3.40 -31.14 -4.02
C LEU A 924 -3.08 -30.41 -5.34
N SER A 925 -3.83 -29.34 -5.65
CA SER A 925 -3.62 -28.46 -6.80
C SER A 925 -4.18 -27.06 -6.54
N GLY A 926 -3.73 -26.05 -7.29
CA GLY A 926 -4.15 -24.64 -7.21
C GLY A 926 -3.02 -23.67 -7.58
N ASP A 927 -3.31 -22.37 -7.62
CA ASP A 927 -2.29 -21.33 -7.85
C ASP A 927 -1.49 -21.05 -6.58
N ALA A 928 -0.20 -20.76 -6.77
CA ALA A 928 0.76 -20.64 -5.68
C ALA A 928 0.66 -19.30 -4.91
N GLN A 929 0.04 -18.26 -5.47
CA GLN A 929 -0.22 -17.02 -4.73
C GLN A 929 -1.30 -17.18 -3.65
N ALA A 930 -2.07 -18.27 -3.66
CA ALA A 930 -2.90 -18.68 -2.52
C ALA A 930 -2.14 -19.57 -1.51
N SER A 931 -0.81 -19.74 -1.66
CA SER A 931 -0.08 -20.89 -1.09
C SER A 931 1.12 -20.58 -0.20
N GLU A 932 1.35 -19.35 0.26
CA GLU A 932 2.45 -19.13 1.21
C GLU A 932 2.18 -19.77 2.59
N PHE A 933 0.92 -19.97 3.00
CA PHE A 933 0.53 -20.76 4.19
C PHE A 933 -0.88 -21.34 4.01
N SER A 934 -1.25 -22.62 4.11
CA SER A 934 -0.60 -23.88 4.49
C SER A 934 -1.00 -24.96 3.47
N ALA A 935 -0.05 -25.57 2.76
CA ALA A 935 -0.32 -26.70 1.86
C ALA A 935 -1.03 -27.87 2.58
N ALA A 936 -0.91 -27.94 3.91
CA ALA A 936 -1.68 -28.84 4.77
C ALA A 936 -1.96 -28.21 6.15
N THR A 937 -3.19 -28.41 6.64
CA THR A 937 -3.61 -28.05 8.00
C THR A 937 -4.08 -29.31 8.71
N SER A 938 -3.58 -29.56 9.93
CA SER A 938 -3.97 -30.74 10.71
C SER A 938 -4.17 -30.38 12.18
N GLY A 939 -5.03 -31.12 12.86
CA GLY A 939 -5.29 -30.90 14.28
C GLY A 939 -5.88 -32.10 14.98
N VAL A 940 -5.86 -32.03 16.32
CA VAL A 940 -6.40 -33.05 17.22
C VAL A 940 -7.24 -32.35 18.28
N ARG A 941 -8.46 -32.83 18.51
CA ARG A 941 -9.33 -32.37 19.57
C ARG A 941 -9.58 -33.48 20.57
N PHE A 942 -9.43 -33.17 21.85
CA PHE A 942 -9.80 -34.03 22.96
C PHE A 942 -10.85 -33.33 23.83
N GLU A 943 -12.06 -33.88 23.91
CA GLU A 943 -13.18 -33.34 24.70
C GLU A 943 -13.42 -34.23 25.92
N MET A 944 -13.50 -33.63 27.11
CA MET A 944 -13.95 -34.27 28.34
C MET A 944 -15.05 -33.43 28.98
N ARG A 945 -16.24 -34.02 29.17
CA ARG A 945 -17.33 -33.42 29.96
C ARG A 945 -17.28 -33.99 31.39
N PHE A 946 -17.28 -33.10 32.38
CA PHE A 946 -17.20 -33.44 33.80
C PHE A 946 -18.54 -33.26 34.51
#